data_AF-A0A972LXN3-F1
#
_entry.id   AF-A0A972LXN3-F1
#
_cell.length_a   1.000
_cell.length_b   1.000
_cell.length_c   1.000
_cell.angle_alpha   90.00
_cell.angle_beta   90.00
_cell.angle_gamma   90.00
#
_symmetry.space_group_name_H-M   'P 1'
#
loop_
_entity.id
_entity.type
_entity.pdbx_description
1 polymer ?
#
loop_
_entity_poly.entity_id
_entity_poly.type
_entity_poly.pdbx_seq_one_letter_code
_entity_poly.pdbx_strand_id
1 'polypeptide(L)'
;MVDSLSLLGRWLFRARLPLCLAIAFFTLSVSDLPSMAADPSPESATEPLARLLDQQPFDRVTLNAANGNEVIDTLLLDLPNRSVPNPLPADGSLELRRLSEPSVLYTVPWNSIARIELYEQLLLAEAIKLATAKSGQANSANGQDLSQSYEYLNFLHKNYPQLAGLRLATEQYLRRDALAVYAEKDYEATLTILLSLYDLNPKHRGLQKFVERVSDRLIARHLSARDFAAARSVLDMLPSAFPQLRLTNVSTWRGKFEAGAARQLTTARQAIKEERFSKARQALRRALAILPDAAGAVEMLEEIDRKAPQIIVGVDQLAVAQRSPLEWSTARVTQLTEPKILNLVGFGAEGGDYRCPWADLASDDTGLQLDFMLNDAALRQGISAEVLALELLKQADPTQPQYRADFAGLLRNVEIHQGNLVSIHWQRSHVRPEALLSIPLRNVTPSVNPPGIYQPSYQPSNQSSLDGESKPFVTYQLPKIEQQVQGPETIIETFYDNEERAFADLLSGEIDVLASVPPWQVARFQRAEGLVVSSYRLPTIHVLLPNYQRPIMARREFRRALCYGINRPQILNDLLLGGERRPGFRLLSAPLPAGITLTDPVGYAYNQGLQPRPYEPRLAAVLAAVARNSLAKLAAAREKLARQGKDTSEDASEEQDVAPEVQPLVLAHPPSSSATLVCQTIKLQLDAIGIPIKLKPRDPQGADADDDYDLRYAELALWEPIVDARRLLGPHGLAGNCSSSMSLALQDVDQAKNWKDARARLQEVHQLAFNDLQVIPLWQTVNFFAHRQALRGVGTSPVTLYQNIVDWQRASMGTVQGATR
;
A
#
# COMPACT_ATOMS: atom_id res chain seq x y z
N MET A 1 -29.35 -32.88 -8.36
CA MET A 1 -28.99 -33.32 -6.99
C MET A 1 -28.65 -32.14 -6.08
N VAL A 2 -29.34 -31.00 -6.20
CA VAL A 2 -29.17 -29.85 -5.28
C VAL A 2 -30.56 -29.24 -5.07
N ASP A 3 -31.35 -29.82 -4.19
CA ASP A 3 -32.70 -29.30 -3.87
C ASP A 3 -33.10 -29.49 -2.39
N SER A 4 -32.12 -29.54 -1.49
CA SER A 4 -32.35 -29.78 -0.06
C SER A 4 -31.52 -28.88 0.84
N LEU A 5 -31.68 -27.56 0.72
CA LEU A 5 -31.22 -26.58 1.71
C LEU A 5 -32.43 -25.85 2.29
N SER A 6 -32.54 -25.87 3.62
CA SER A 6 -33.62 -25.20 4.36
C SER A 6 -33.57 -23.67 4.16
N LEU A 7 -34.72 -23.00 4.35
CA LEU A 7 -34.89 -21.55 4.19
C LEU A 7 -33.81 -20.73 4.93
N LEU A 8 -33.33 -21.16 6.11
CA LEU A 8 -32.22 -20.51 6.84
C LEU A 8 -30.82 -20.78 6.30
N GLY A 9 -30.60 -21.90 5.61
CA GLY A 9 -29.33 -22.15 4.91
C GLY A 9 -29.08 -21.13 3.79
N ARG A 10 -30.15 -20.63 3.16
CA ARG A 10 -30.10 -19.53 2.19
C ARG A 10 -29.83 -18.17 2.84
N TRP A 11 -30.13 -18.00 4.13
CA TRP A 11 -29.87 -16.78 4.89
C TRP A 11 -28.38 -16.62 5.23
N LEU A 12 -27.71 -17.70 5.63
CA LEU A 12 -26.27 -17.68 5.92
C LEU A 12 -25.41 -17.55 4.65
N PHE A 13 -25.83 -18.16 3.53
CA PHE A 13 -25.06 -18.11 2.28
C PHE A 13 -24.99 -16.71 1.67
N ARG A 14 -25.90 -15.80 2.04
CA ARG A 14 -25.90 -14.39 1.59
C ARG A 14 -25.36 -13.39 2.62
N ALA A 15 -25.26 -13.76 3.91
CA ALA A 15 -24.89 -12.84 4.99
C ALA A 15 -23.43 -12.95 5.49
N ARG A 16 -22.66 -13.97 5.08
CA ARG A 16 -21.28 -14.16 5.55
C ARG A 16 -20.29 -14.54 4.44
N LEU A 17 -19.81 -13.52 3.74
CA LEU A 17 -18.40 -13.37 3.35
C LEU A 17 -18.09 -11.87 3.53
N PRO A 18 -17.02 -11.43 4.25
CA PRO A 18 -15.76 -12.12 4.46
C PRO A 18 -15.22 -12.14 5.93
N LEU A 19 -14.12 -12.88 6.09
CA LEU A 19 -13.00 -12.70 7.03
C LEU A 19 -13.24 -12.75 8.56
N CYS A 20 -12.76 -13.82 9.20
CA CYS A 20 -11.61 -13.73 10.11
C CYS A 20 -11.09 -15.13 10.50
N LEU A 21 -9.77 -15.25 10.41
CA LEU A 21 -8.92 -16.41 10.64
C LEU A 21 -8.13 -16.13 11.94
N ALA A 22 -7.79 -17.20 12.67
CA ALA A 22 -6.99 -17.26 13.91
C ALA A 22 -7.73 -16.83 15.21
N ILE A 23 -7.64 -17.53 16.34
CA ILE A 23 -6.42 -17.76 17.14
C ILE A 23 -6.56 -18.98 18.09
N ALA A 24 -5.44 -19.71 18.20
CA ALA A 24 -4.86 -20.52 19.31
C ALA A 24 -5.61 -21.70 19.96
N PHE A 25 -5.04 -22.88 19.72
CA PHE A 25 -5.01 -24.03 20.61
C PHE A 25 -4.18 -23.74 21.87
N PHE A 26 -4.74 -24.02 23.05
CA PHE A 26 -3.97 -24.29 24.26
C PHE A 26 -4.50 -25.58 24.88
N THR A 27 -3.70 -26.63 24.82
CA THR A 27 -3.93 -27.93 25.45
C THR A 27 -3.43 -27.90 26.89
N LEU A 28 -4.25 -28.33 27.85
CA LEU A 28 -3.78 -28.67 29.20
C LEU A 28 -4.18 -30.10 29.54
N SER A 29 -3.15 -30.87 29.92
CA SER A 29 -3.17 -32.27 30.28
C SER A 29 -3.78 -32.53 31.66
N VAL A 30 -4.36 -33.72 31.81
CA VAL A 30 -4.92 -34.30 33.03
C VAL A 30 -3.86 -35.09 33.79
N SER A 31 -3.78 -34.93 35.13
CA SER A 31 -3.41 -35.89 36.21
C SER A 31 -3.18 -35.07 37.50
N ASP A 32 -3.43 -35.47 38.74
CA ASP A 32 -4.02 -36.63 39.42
C ASP A 32 -4.34 -36.16 40.88
N LEU A 33 -5.26 -36.84 41.56
CA LEU A 33 -5.68 -36.65 42.97
C LEU A 33 -4.59 -37.10 43.98
N PRO A 34 -4.62 -36.67 45.27
CA PRO A 34 -5.37 -37.44 46.26
C PRO A 34 -6.15 -36.61 47.32
N SER A 35 -7.10 -37.34 47.92
CA SER A 35 -8.09 -37.02 48.94
C SER A 35 -7.54 -36.56 50.30
N MET A 36 -8.23 -35.62 50.94
CA MET A 36 -8.47 -35.65 52.39
C MET A 36 -9.77 -34.91 52.74
N ALA A 37 -10.59 -35.55 53.56
CA ALA A 37 -11.94 -35.16 53.94
C ALA A 37 -11.97 -34.06 55.03
N ALA A 38 -12.95 -33.16 54.93
CA ALA A 38 -13.61 -32.50 56.06
C ALA A 38 -15.00 -32.01 55.60
N ASP A 39 -16.02 -32.36 56.37
CA ASP A 39 -17.45 -32.02 56.22
C ASP A 39 -17.66 -30.48 56.27
N PRO A 40 -18.62 -29.93 55.50
CA PRO A 40 -19.75 -29.29 56.19
C PRO A 40 -21.12 -29.38 55.48
N SER A 41 -22.15 -29.49 56.33
CA SER A 41 -23.52 -28.93 56.24
C SER A 41 -24.08 -28.45 54.88
N PRO A 42 -25.31 -28.87 54.50
CA PRO A 42 -25.94 -28.43 53.25
C PRO A 42 -26.57 -27.04 53.44
N GLU A 43 -25.77 -25.99 53.29
CA GLU A 43 -26.29 -24.68 52.92
C GLU A 43 -26.39 -24.58 51.40
N SER A 44 -27.56 -24.12 50.96
CA SER A 44 -28.01 -23.96 49.58
C SER A 44 -26.98 -23.29 48.66
N ALA A 45 -26.44 -24.04 47.71
CA ALA A 45 -25.79 -23.51 46.51
C ALA A 45 -26.64 -23.90 45.29
N THR A 46 -27.42 -22.96 44.78
CA THR A 46 -28.17 -23.09 43.53
C THR A 46 -27.16 -23.11 42.38
N GLU A 47 -26.91 -24.28 41.79
CA GLU A 47 -26.19 -24.39 40.53
C GLU A 47 -26.93 -23.60 39.43
N PRO A 48 -26.22 -22.95 38.49
CA PRO A 48 -26.85 -22.25 37.39
C PRO A 48 -27.61 -23.25 36.49
N LEU A 49 -28.93 -23.09 36.42
CA LEU A 49 -29.81 -23.89 35.55
C LEU A 49 -29.26 -23.92 34.11
N ALA A 50 -29.01 -25.13 33.58
CA ALA A 50 -28.60 -25.35 32.19
C ALA A 50 -29.61 -24.73 31.20
N ARG A 51 -29.16 -24.29 30.02
CA ARG A 51 -30.02 -23.65 29.01
C ARG A 51 -31.07 -24.66 28.53
N LEU A 52 -32.33 -24.22 28.32
CA LEU A 52 -33.44 -25.10 27.90
C LEU A 52 -33.15 -25.88 26.60
N LEU A 53 -32.33 -25.32 25.72
CA LEU A 53 -31.88 -25.98 24.49
C LEU A 53 -30.95 -27.19 24.74
N ASP A 54 -30.20 -27.16 25.84
CA ASP A 54 -29.20 -28.18 26.22
C ASP A 54 -29.80 -29.26 27.13
N GLN A 55 -31.03 -29.06 27.60
CA GLN A 55 -31.77 -30.02 28.43
C GLN A 55 -32.45 -31.08 27.57
N GLN A 56 -32.74 -32.24 28.18
CA GLN A 56 -33.58 -33.26 27.54
C GLN A 56 -34.97 -32.68 27.22
N PRO A 57 -35.54 -32.89 26.02
CA PRO A 57 -36.86 -32.39 25.66
C PRO A 57 -37.97 -32.84 26.63
N PHE A 58 -38.77 -31.89 27.12
CA PHE A 58 -39.84 -32.13 28.10
C PHE A 58 -41.04 -31.21 27.85
N ASP A 59 -42.22 -31.65 28.25
CA ASP A 59 -43.45 -30.84 28.25
C ASP A 59 -43.84 -30.47 29.69
N ARG A 60 -44.56 -29.36 29.86
CA ARG A 60 -44.94 -28.83 31.17
C ARG A 60 -46.45 -28.80 31.35
N VAL A 61 -46.94 -29.40 32.43
CA VAL A 61 -48.35 -29.41 32.82
C VAL A 61 -48.52 -28.60 34.10
N THR A 62 -49.34 -27.56 34.06
CA THR A 62 -49.69 -26.73 35.23
C THR A 62 -51.10 -27.09 35.68
N LEU A 63 -51.23 -27.50 36.95
CA LEU A 63 -52.52 -27.82 37.55
C LEU A 63 -53.31 -26.55 37.90
N ASN A 64 -54.61 -26.68 38.15
CA ASN A 64 -55.49 -25.57 38.51
C ASN A 64 -55.30 -25.09 39.96
N ALA A 65 -55.93 -23.98 40.31
CA ALA A 65 -55.79 -23.36 41.64
C ALA A 65 -56.27 -24.26 42.79
N ALA A 66 -57.24 -25.16 42.55
CA ALA A 66 -57.69 -26.13 43.54
C ALA A 66 -56.61 -27.18 43.86
N ASN A 67 -55.69 -27.40 42.93
CA ASN A 67 -54.55 -28.32 43.05
C ASN A 67 -53.23 -27.56 43.26
N GLY A 68 -53.27 -26.37 43.88
CA GLY A 68 -52.07 -25.63 44.29
C GLY A 68 -51.27 -24.98 43.16
N ASN A 69 -51.79 -24.96 41.93
CA ASN A 69 -51.06 -24.50 40.73
C ASN A 69 -49.71 -25.23 40.52
N GLU A 70 -49.62 -26.50 40.92
CA GLU A 70 -48.38 -27.27 40.82
C GLU A 70 -47.94 -27.39 39.35
N VAL A 71 -46.64 -27.22 39.11
CA VAL A 71 -46.00 -27.30 37.79
C VAL A 71 -45.26 -28.63 37.69
N ILE A 72 -45.65 -29.45 36.73
CA ILE A 72 -45.11 -30.80 36.53
C ILE A 72 -44.38 -30.83 35.19
N ASP A 73 -43.06 -31.00 35.22
CA ASP A 73 -42.26 -31.27 34.02
C ASP A 73 -42.33 -32.78 33.71
N THR A 74 -42.63 -33.10 32.45
CA THR A 74 -43.00 -34.44 31.99
C THR A 74 -42.20 -34.85 30.76
N LEU A 75 -42.03 -36.16 30.54
CA LEU A 75 -41.61 -36.67 29.23
C LEU A 75 -42.61 -36.19 28.17
N LEU A 76 -42.15 -36.04 26.92
CA LEU A 76 -42.97 -35.57 25.80
C LEU A 76 -44.31 -36.31 25.75
N LEU A 77 -45.41 -35.56 25.87
CA LEU A 77 -46.76 -36.08 25.88
C LEU A 77 -47.13 -36.62 24.49
N ASP A 78 -47.77 -37.80 24.49
CA ASP A 78 -48.28 -38.43 23.27
C ASP A 78 -49.64 -37.83 22.89
N LEU A 79 -49.59 -36.61 22.35
CA LEU A 79 -50.76 -35.88 21.86
C LEU A 79 -50.86 -35.97 20.33
N PRO A 80 -52.06 -36.15 19.76
CA PRO A 80 -52.26 -36.15 18.31
C PRO A 80 -51.72 -34.87 17.67
N ASN A 81 -50.82 -35.02 16.70
CA ASN A 81 -50.15 -33.92 15.99
C ASN A 81 -49.38 -32.93 16.90
N ARG A 82 -48.98 -33.33 18.12
CA ARG A 82 -48.36 -32.42 19.11
C ARG A 82 -49.21 -31.15 19.31
N SER A 83 -50.53 -31.31 19.38
CA SER A 83 -51.46 -30.19 19.60
C SER A 83 -52.21 -30.37 20.90
N VAL A 84 -52.18 -29.33 21.75
CA VAL A 84 -52.99 -29.28 22.96
C VAL A 84 -54.45 -29.00 22.57
N PRO A 85 -55.43 -29.78 23.07
CA PRO A 85 -56.85 -29.49 22.83
C PRO A 85 -57.24 -28.12 23.40
N ASN A 86 -58.00 -27.33 22.63
CA ASN A 86 -58.53 -26.04 23.07
C ASN A 86 -60.02 -25.93 22.68
N PRO A 87 -60.96 -25.91 23.66
CA PRO A 87 -60.74 -25.98 25.11
C PRO A 87 -60.22 -27.34 25.58
N LEU A 88 -59.63 -27.40 26.77
CA LEU A 88 -59.24 -28.66 27.40
C LEU A 88 -60.47 -29.57 27.60
N PRO A 89 -60.34 -30.90 27.46
CA PRO A 89 -61.46 -31.82 27.66
C PRO A 89 -62.07 -31.67 29.06
N ALA A 90 -63.41 -31.69 29.15
CA ALA A 90 -64.10 -31.60 30.44
C ALA A 90 -64.02 -32.92 31.24
N ASP A 91 -63.95 -34.04 30.54
CA ASP A 91 -63.96 -35.39 31.09
C ASP A 91 -62.76 -36.22 30.57
N GLY A 92 -62.41 -37.27 31.31
CA GLY A 92 -61.28 -38.16 31.01
C GLY A 92 -60.00 -37.81 31.77
N SER A 93 -58.92 -38.52 31.44
CA SER A 93 -57.62 -38.34 32.09
C SER A 93 -56.48 -38.30 31.06
N LEU A 94 -55.42 -37.58 31.40
CA LEU A 94 -54.16 -37.50 30.69
C LEU A 94 -53.15 -38.39 31.41
N GLU A 95 -52.57 -39.35 30.70
CA GLU A 95 -51.46 -40.14 31.19
C GLU A 95 -50.15 -39.39 30.93
N LEU A 96 -49.32 -39.26 31.97
CA LEU A 96 -48.04 -38.56 31.89
C LEU A 96 -46.98 -39.25 32.74
N ARG A 97 -45.71 -39.02 32.41
CA ARG A 97 -44.56 -39.49 33.18
C ARG A 97 -43.75 -38.28 33.60
N ARG A 98 -43.51 -38.12 34.90
CA ARG A 98 -42.70 -37.02 35.42
C ARG A 98 -41.27 -37.14 34.94
N LEU A 99 -40.62 -36.02 34.65
CA LEU A 99 -39.22 -36.00 34.22
C LEU A 99 -38.28 -36.52 35.34
N SER A 100 -38.62 -36.26 36.60
CA SER A 100 -37.89 -36.75 37.78
C SER A 100 -38.08 -38.25 38.05
N GLU A 101 -39.21 -38.83 37.62
CA GLU A 101 -39.58 -40.23 37.86
C GLU A 101 -40.16 -40.85 36.57
N PRO A 102 -39.33 -41.04 35.53
CA PRO A 102 -39.80 -41.47 34.20
C PRO A 102 -40.33 -42.91 34.17
N SER A 103 -40.07 -43.71 35.21
CA SER A 103 -40.57 -45.09 35.35
C SER A 103 -42.00 -45.18 35.88
N VAL A 104 -42.59 -44.07 36.37
CA VAL A 104 -43.93 -44.05 36.98
C VAL A 104 -44.91 -43.36 36.04
N LEU A 105 -45.99 -44.06 35.68
CA LEU A 105 -47.10 -43.51 34.91
C LEU A 105 -48.12 -42.89 35.88
N TYR A 106 -48.37 -41.60 35.72
CA TYR A 106 -49.38 -40.87 36.47
C TYR A 106 -50.59 -40.61 35.58
N THR A 107 -51.77 -40.63 36.17
CA THR A 107 -53.04 -40.34 35.50
C THR A 107 -53.63 -39.09 36.13
N VAL A 108 -53.70 -38.00 35.37
CA VAL A 108 -54.22 -36.70 35.83
C VAL A 108 -55.56 -36.42 35.15
N PRO A 109 -56.65 -36.14 35.89
CA PRO A 109 -57.92 -35.75 35.30
C PRO A 109 -57.80 -34.46 34.49
N TRP A 110 -58.40 -34.40 33.29
CA TRP A 110 -58.31 -33.19 32.44
C TRP A 110 -58.85 -31.93 33.12
N ASN A 111 -59.89 -32.04 33.94
CA ASN A 111 -60.48 -30.93 34.71
C ASN A 111 -59.54 -30.32 35.77
N SER A 112 -58.46 -31.03 36.11
CA SER A 112 -57.47 -30.63 37.10
C SER A 112 -56.31 -29.84 36.48
N ILE A 113 -56.23 -29.81 35.15
CA ILE A 113 -55.18 -29.14 34.37
C ILE A 113 -55.64 -27.73 34.02
N ALA A 114 -54.81 -26.74 34.36
CA ALA A 114 -55.03 -25.35 33.93
C ALA A 114 -54.36 -25.06 32.58
N ARG A 115 -53.17 -25.62 32.34
CA ARG A 115 -52.39 -25.33 31.13
C ARG A 115 -51.43 -26.46 30.80
N ILE A 116 -51.24 -26.71 29.51
CA ILE A 116 -50.18 -27.59 28.98
C ILE A 116 -49.31 -26.74 28.05
N GLU A 117 -48.00 -26.74 28.27
CA GLU A 117 -47.00 -26.09 27.44
C GLU A 117 -46.06 -27.15 26.87
N LEU A 118 -46.06 -27.29 25.54
CA LEU A 118 -45.19 -28.25 24.86
C LEU A 118 -43.75 -27.73 24.78
N TYR A 119 -42.78 -28.62 24.66
CA TYR A 119 -41.35 -28.29 24.55
C TYR A 119 -41.06 -27.17 23.53
N GLU A 120 -41.59 -27.29 22.32
CA GLU A 120 -41.43 -26.29 21.26
C GLU A 120 -42.05 -24.92 21.61
N GLN A 121 -43.12 -24.90 22.42
CA GLN A 121 -43.73 -23.66 22.91
C GLN A 121 -42.90 -23.03 24.03
N LEU A 122 -42.31 -23.84 24.92
CA LEU A 122 -41.38 -23.39 25.95
C LEU A 122 -40.12 -22.76 25.32
N LEU A 123 -39.56 -23.42 24.29
CA LEU A 123 -38.42 -22.87 23.53
C LEU A 123 -38.78 -21.56 22.82
N LEU A 124 -39.96 -21.47 22.21
CA LEU A 124 -40.42 -20.23 21.57
C LEU A 124 -40.64 -19.11 22.59
N ALA A 125 -41.22 -19.41 23.74
CA ALA A 125 -41.43 -18.44 24.82
C ALA A 125 -40.09 -17.91 25.36
N GLU A 126 -39.09 -18.79 25.55
CA GLU A 126 -37.76 -18.37 25.97
C GLU A 126 -37.05 -17.55 24.87
N ALA A 127 -37.19 -17.94 23.59
CA ALA A 127 -36.67 -17.16 22.47
C ALA A 127 -37.23 -15.73 22.44
N ILE A 128 -38.55 -15.59 22.65
CA ILE A 128 -39.24 -14.28 22.74
C ILE A 128 -38.76 -13.49 23.96
N LYS A 129 -38.62 -14.15 25.12
CA LYS A 129 -38.12 -13.52 26.36
C LYS A 129 -36.71 -12.97 26.18
N LEU A 130 -35.80 -13.77 25.62
CA LEU A 130 -34.44 -13.34 25.30
C LEU A 130 -34.42 -12.22 24.25
N ALA A 131 -35.29 -12.30 23.23
CA ALA A 131 -35.44 -11.24 22.24
C ALA A 131 -36.03 -9.94 22.83
N THR A 132 -36.76 -9.98 23.95
CA THR A 132 -37.45 -8.79 24.51
C THR A 132 -36.77 -8.22 25.75
N ALA A 133 -35.83 -8.93 26.35
CA ALA A 133 -35.08 -8.51 27.54
C ALA A 133 -34.50 -7.09 27.40
N LYS A 134 -34.69 -6.25 28.43
CA LYS A 134 -34.35 -4.81 28.44
C LYS A 134 -32.84 -4.49 28.33
N SER A 135 -31.98 -5.48 28.20
CA SER A 135 -30.51 -5.40 28.09
C SER A 135 -29.99 -4.83 26.75
N GLY A 136 -30.85 -4.35 25.86
CA GLY A 136 -30.51 -3.78 24.55
C GLY A 136 -29.92 -2.36 24.59
N GLN A 137 -28.85 -2.14 25.36
CA GLN A 137 -27.97 -0.97 25.18
C GLN A 137 -26.62 -1.42 24.62
N ALA A 138 -26.25 -0.80 23.51
CA ALA A 138 -25.18 -1.16 22.59
C ALA A 138 -23.73 -1.02 23.13
N ASN A 139 -23.50 -1.11 24.44
CA ASN A 139 -22.16 -0.97 25.05
C ASN A 139 -21.95 -1.81 26.33
N SER A 140 -22.75 -2.86 26.56
CA SER A 140 -22.51 -3.76 27.70
C SER A 140 -22.09 -5.14 27.21
N ALA A 141 -21.32 -5.86 28.03
CA ALA A 141 -20.79 -7.22 27.83
C ALA A 141 -21.86 -8.33 27.61
N ASN A 142 -23.10 -7.96 27.28
CA ASN A 142 -24.31 -8.79 27.26
C ASN A 142 -24.97 -8.89 25.86
N GLY A 143 -24.23 -8.77 24.76
CA GLY A 143 -24.69 -9.18 23.41
C GLY A 143 -25.05 -10.68 23.29
N GLN A 144 -24.90 -11.42 24.38
CA GLN A 144 -25.27 -12.81 24.51
C GLN A 144 -26.78 -13.01 24.29
N ASP A 145 -27.68 -12.24 24.91
CA ASP A 145 -29.14 -12.54 24.90
C ASP A 145 -29.75 -12.61 23.48
N LEU A 146 -29.40 -11.69 22.58
CA LEU A 146 -29.82 -11.70 21.17
C LEU A 146 -29.20 -12.88 20.41
N SER A 147 -27.92 -13.18 20.67
CA SER A 147 -27.23 -14.34 20.10
C SER A 147 -27.85 -15.66 20.58
N GLN A 148 -28.23 -15.73 21.87
CA GLN A 148 -28.93 -16.88 22.45
C GLN A 148 -30.31 -17.03 21.81
N SER A 149 -31.10 -15.95 21.72
CA SER A 149 -32.41 -15.97 21.06
C SER A 149 -32.34 -16.50 19.62
N TYR A 150 -31.28 -16.15 18.87
CA TYR A 150 -31.01 -16.69 17.55
C TYR A 150 -30.83 -18.22 17.55
N GLU A 151 -30.08 -18.78 18.49
CA GLU A 151 -29.87 -20.23 18.62
C GLU A 151 -31.21 -20.97 18.78
N TYR A 152 -32.09 -20.45 19.65
CA TYR A 152 -33.45 -21.00 19.84
C TYR A 152 -34.31 -20.87 18.57
N LEU A 153 -34.34 -19.69 17.93
CA LEU A 153 -35.12 -19.50 16.71
C LEU A 153 -34.62 -20.38 15.56
N ASN A 154 -33.30 -20.52 15.40
CA ASN A 154 -32.71 -21.38 14.37
C ASN A 154 -33.05 -22.85 14.59
N PHE A 155 -33.00 -23.34 15.84
CA PHE A 155 -33.44 -24.68 16.19
C PHE A 155 -34.93 -24.89 15.88
N LEU A 156 -35.79 -23.92 16.25
CA LEU A 156 -37.22 -23.99 16.00
C LEU A 156 -37.57 -24.00 14.51
N HIS A 157 -36.89 -23.20 13.68
CA HIS A 157 -37.10 -23.24 12.23
C HIS A 157 -36.62 -24.54 11.58
N LYS A 158 -35.58 -25.19 12.15
CA LYS A 158 -35.05 -26.46 11.64
C LYS A 158 -35.96 -27.64 11.99
N ASN A 159 -36.49 -27.67 13.21
CA ASN A 159 -37.18 -28.84 13.75
C ASN A 159 -38.71 -28.67 13.84
N TYR A 160 -39.22 -27.43 13.92
CA TYR A 160 -40.64 -27.10 14.12
C TYR A 160 -41.11 -25.94 13.20
N PRO A 161 -40.94 -26.04 11.87
CA PRO A 161 -41.18 -24.93 10.94
C PRO A 161 -42.65 -24.45 10.88
N GLN A 162 -43.61 -25.30 11.28
CA GLN A 162 -45.04 -24.97 11.29
C GLN A 162 -45.54 -24.46 12.64
N LEU A 163 -44.66 -24.23 13.62
CA LEU A 163 -45.05 -23.78 14.96
C LEU A 163 -45.79 -22.42 14.90
N ALA A 164 -46.98 -22.40 15.47
CA ALA A 164 -47.79 -21.19 15.56
C ALA A 164 -47.04 -20.09 16.36
N GLY A 165 -46.95 -18.89 15.80
CA GLY A 165 -46.26 -17.76 16.43
C GLY A 165 -44.76 -17.65 16.13
N LEU A 166 -44.10 -18.70 15.62
CA LEU A 166 -42.66 -18.68 15.27
C LEU A 166 -42.32 -17.57 14.26
N ARG A 167 -43.17 -17.40 13.23
CA ARG A 167 -43.01 -16.34 12.24
C ARG A 167 -43.04 -14.94 12.86
N LEU A 168 -44.02 -14.66 13.73
CA LEU A 168 -44.14 -13.38 14.42
C LEU A 168 -42.97 -13.13 15.37
N ALA A 169 -42.51 -14.15 16.10
CA ALA A 169 -41.33 -14.05 16.96
C ALA A 169 -40.06 -13.73 16.15
N THR A 170 -39.91 -14.35 14.98
CA THR A 170 -38.79 -14.09 14.06
C THR A 170 -38.84 -12.66 13.51
N GLU A 171 -40.03 -12.15 13.12
CA GLU A 171 -40.20 -10.76 12.69
C GLU A 171 -39.79 -9.76 13.80
N GLN A 172 -40.19 -10.02 15.05
CA GLN A 172 -39.84 -9.20 16.19
C GLN A 172 -38.33 -9.22 16.49
N TYR A 173 -37.72 -10.41 16.43
CA TYR A 173 -36.28 -10.60 16.59
C TYR A 173 -35.50 -9.79 15.55
N LEU A 174 -35.78 -9.99 14.25
CA LEU A 174 -35.06 -9.31 13.16
C LEU A 174 -35.18 -7.79 13.25
N ARG A 175 -36.34 -7.28 13.64
CA ARG A 175 -36.53 -5.85 13.85
C ARG A 175 -35.62 -5.32 14.97
N ARG A 176 -35.47 -6.07 16.07
CA ARG A 176 -34.68 -5.64 17.22
C ARG A 176 -33.18 -5.78 16.93
N ASP A 177 -32.80 -6.85 16.25
CA ASP A 177 -31.43 -7.08 15.78
C ASP A 177 -30.99 -5.94 14.84
N ALA A 178 -31.83 -5.59 13.85
CA ALA A 178 -31.59 -4.42 13.00
C ALA A 178 -31.47 -3.11 13.78
N LEU A 179 -32.22 -2.92 14.87
CA LEU A 179 -32.10 -1.72 15.72
C LEU A 179 -30.81 -1.70 16.54
N ALA A 180 -30.34 -2.85 17.03
CA ALA A 180 -29.10 -2.97 17.78
C ALA A 180 -27.89 -2.66 16.87
N VAL A 181 -27.80 -3.33 15.73
CA VAL A 181 -26.75 -3.12 14.72
C VAL A 181 -26.78 -1.69 14.16
N TYR A 182 -27.97 -1.10 14.00
CA TYR A 182 -28.10 0.30 13.60
C TYR A 182 -27.52 1.26 14.66
N ALA A 183 -27.67 0.96 15.95
CA ALA A 183 -27.11 1.77 17.04
C ALA A 183 -25.58 1.76 17.05
N GLU A 184 -24.97 0.65 16.61
CA GLU A 184 -23.52 0.50 16.40
C GLU A 184 -23.01 1.22 15.14
N LYS A 185 -23.92 1.82 14.35
CA LYS A 185 -23.65 2.51 13.08
C LYS A 185 -23.17 1.58 11.96
N ASP A 186 -23.40 0.27 12.08
CA ASP A 186 -23.20 -0.67 10.99
C ASP A 186 -24.43 -0.70 10.08
N TYR A 187 -24.49 0.27 9.17
CA TYR A 187 -25.63 0.44 8.27
C TYR A 187 -25.73 -0.65 7.18
N GLU A 188 -24.61 -1.28 6.81
CA GLU A 188 -24.56 -2.35 5.81
C GLU A 188 -25.17 -3.64 6.38
N ALA A 189 -24.73 -4.03 7.58
CA ALA A 189 -25.32 -5.16 8.29
C ALA A 189 -26.80 -4.91 8.61
N THR A 190 -27.16 -3.68 9.02
CA THR A 190 -28.57 -3.30 9.24
C THR A 190 -29.42 -3.51 7.99
N LEU A 191 -28.97 -3.07 6.82
CA LEU A 191 -29.73 -3.20 5.56
C LEU A 191 -29.92 -4.68 5.18
N THR A 192 -28.93 -5.52 5.46
CA THR A 192 -28.99 -6.98 5.25
C THR A 192 -30.04 -7.66 6.14
N ILE A 193 -30.13 -7.25 7.42
CA ILE A 193 -31.16 -7.74 8.34
C ILE A 193 -32.56 -7.23 7.92
N LEU A 194 -32.66 -6.02 7.38
CA LEU A 194 -33.93 -5.50 6.84
C LEU A 194 -34.39 -6.22 5.57
N LEU A 195 -33.47 -6.64 4.70
CA LEU A 195 -33.78 -7.47 3.53
C LEU A 195 -34.35 -8.83 3.97
N SER A 196 -33.71 -9.41 4.96
CA SER A 196 -34.15 -10.60 5.68
C SER A 196 -35.58 -10.46 6.26
N LEU A 197 -35.87 -9.34 6.93
CA LEU A 197 -37.22 -9.04 7.43
C LEU A 197 -38.23 -8.81 6.28
N TYR A 198 -37.80 -8.22 5.18
CA TYR A 198 -38.63 -8.02 3.99
C TYR A 198 -39.01 -9.35 3.33
N ASP A 199 -38.06 -10.27 3.17
CA ASP A 199 -38.30 -11.61 2.63
C ASP A 199 -39.32 -12.38 3.48
N LEU A 200 -39.29 -12.17 4.81
CA LEU A 200 -40.23 -12.76 5.73
C LEU A 200 -41.61 -12.08 5.70
N ASN A 201 -41.67 -10.75 5.68
CA ASN A 201 -42.94 -10.00 5.66
C ASN A 201 -42.78 -8.64 4.95
N PRO A 202 -43.08 -8.57 3.64
CA PRO A 202 -42.96 -7.34 2.85
C PRO A 202 -43.86 -6.19 3.33
N LYS A 203 -44.94 -6.51 4.06
CA LYS A 203 -45.93 -5.54 4.56
C LYS A 203 -45.71 -5.17 6.03
N HIS A 204 -44.57 -5.53 6.62
CA HIS A 204 -44.27 -5.24 8.02
C HIS A 204 -44.35 -3.73 8.32
N ARG A 205 -45.08 -3.37 9.38
CA ARG A 205 -45.32 -1.96 9.74
C ARG A 205 -44.01 -1.25 10.04
N GLY A 206 -43.77 -0.14 9.33
CA GLY A 206 -42.59 0.71 9.53
C GLY A 206 -41.32 0.24 8.81
N LEU A 207 -41.35 -0.90 8.09
CA LEU A 207 -40.20 -1.40 7.32
C LEU A 207 -39.74 -0.37 6.28
N GLN A 208 -40.67 0.18 5.49
CA GLN A 208 -40.36 1.21 4.49
C GLN A 208 -39.56 2.38 5.08
N LYS A 209 -40.05 2.99 6.16
CA LYS A 209 -39.37 4.14 6.80
C LYS A 209 -38.01 3.77 7.38
N PHE A 210 -37.82 2.52 7.81
CA PHE A 210 -36.55 2.07 8.37
C PHE A 210 -35.52 1.83 7.26
N VAL A 211 -35.92 1.17 6.17
CA VAL A 211 -35.08 1.01 4.96
C VAL A 211 -34.67 2.38 4.41
N GLU A 212 -35.60 3.33 4.28
CA GLU A 212 -35.31 4.70 3.84
C GLU A 212 -34.27 5.38 4.75
N ARG A 213 -34.45 5.30 6.08
CA ARG A 213 -33.52 5.92 7.04
C ARG A 213 -32.10 5.33 6.99
N VAL A 214 -32.00 3.99 6.90
CA VAL A 214 -30.71 3.29 6.88
C VAL A 214 -29.98 3.59 5.58
N SER A 215 -30.70 3.51 4.45
CA SER A 215 -30.12 3.84 3.14
C SER A 215 -29.70 5.31 3.04
N ASP A 216 -30.46 6.25 3.60
CA ASP A 216 -30.06 7.67 3.66
C ASP A 216 -28.74 7.86 4.41
N ARG A 217 -28.55 7.16 5.54
CA ARG A 217 -27.31 7.22 6.34
C ARG A 217 -26.14 6.56 5.62
N LEU A 218 -26.38 5.42 4.98
CA LEU A 218 -25.35 4.69 4.23
C LEU A 218 -24.88 5.50 3.01
N ILE A 219 -25.80 6.03 2.21
CA ILE A 219 -25.49 6.91 1.07
C ILE A 219 -24.76 8.16 1.56
N ALA A 220 -25.24 8.82 2.63
CA ALA A 220 -24.57 9.99 3.18
C ALA A 220 -23.14 9.68 3.69
N ARG A 221 -22.91 8.49 4.27
CA ARG A 221 -21.58 8.04 4.69
C ARG A 221 -20.64 7.88 3.49
N HIS A 222 -21.07 7.19 2.43
CA HIS A 222 -20.25 7.06 1.21
C HIS A 222 -19.98 8.42 0.55
N LEU A 223 -20.97 9.32 0.51
CA LEU A 223 -20.79 10.68 0.00
C LEU A 223 -19.80 11.49 0.84
N SER A 224 -19.82 11.36 2.17
CA SER A 224 -18.84 12.01 3.04
C SER A 224 -17.42 11.48 2.82
N ALA A 225 -17.29 10.22 2.41
CA ALA A 225 -16.03 9.59 2.00
C ALA A 225 -15.66 9.84 0.52
N ARG A 226 -16.47 10.62 -0.23
CA ARG A 226 -16.35 10.86 -1.68
C ARG A 226 -16.42 9.61 -2.55
N ASP A 227 -16.95 8.51 -2.02
CA ASP A 227 -17.18 7.28 -2.77
C ASP A 227 -18.55 7.32 -3.45
N PHE A 228 -18.62 8.05 -4.57
CA PHE A 228 -19.84 8.17 -5.34
C PHE A 228 -20.28 6.85 -6.00
N ALA A 229 -19.33 5.95 -6.28
CA ALA A 229 -19.62 4.66 -6.88
C ALA A 229 -20.34 3.73 -5.90
N ALA A 230 -19.83 3.60 -4.66
CA ALA A 230 -20.53 2.85 -3.62
C ALA A 230 -21.90 3.46 -3.28
N ALA A 231 -21.98 4.79 -3.20
CA ALA A 231 -23.24 5.49 -2.97
C ALA A 231 -24.30 5.18 -4.07
N ARG A 232 -23.89 5.16 -5.35
CA ARG A 232 -24.77 4.75 -6.46
C ARG A 232 -25.12 3.27 -6.40
N SER A 233 -24.17 2.40 -6.09
CA SER A 233 -24.42 0.96 -5.98
C SER A 233 -25.51 0.66 -4.95
N VAL A 234 -25.50 1.37 -3.81
CA VAL A 234 -26.58 1.27 -2.81
C VAL A 234 -27.90 1.76 -3.41
N LEU A 235 -27.90 2.94 -4.06
CA LEU A 235 -29.09 3.54 -4.65
C LEU A 235 -29.75 2.67 -5.74
N ASP A 236 -28.94 2.03 -6.58
CA ASP A 236 -29.40 1.16 -7.68
C ASP A 236 -29.84 -0.22 -7.21
N MET A 237 -29.28 -0.69 -6.08
CA MET A 237 -29.69 -1.94 -5.45
C MET A 237 -31.08 -1.84 -4.81
N LEU A 238 -31.43 -0.71 -4.17
CA LEU A 238 -32.68 -0.58 -3.38
C LEU A 238 -33.97 -0.98 -4.12
N PRO A 239 -34.22 -0.56 -5.39
CA PRO A 239 -35.44 -0.96 -6.12
C PRO A 239 -35.51 -2.45 -6.41
N SER A 240 -34.36 -3.11 -6.61
CA SER A 240 -34.30 -4.55 -6.91
C SER A 240 -34.41 -5.40 -5.64
N ALA A 241 -33.85 -4.93 -4.52
CA ALA A 241 -33.93 -5.61 -3.23
C ALA A 241 -35.30 -5.47 -2.54
N PHE A 242 -36.01 -4.35 -2.73
CA PHE A 242 -37.29 -4.07 -2.07
C PHE A 242 -38.43 -3.68 -3.04
N PRO A 243 -38.79 -4.53 -4.03
CA PRO A 243 -39.67 -4.15 -5.13
C PRO A 243 -41.10 -3.75 -4.73
N GLN A 244 -41.59 -4.21 -3.57
CA GLN A 244 -42.95 -3.88 -3.07
C GLN A 244 -42.97 -2.62 -2.18
N LEU A 245 -41.81 -2.11 -1.76
CA LEU A 245 -41.73 -0.90 -0.93
C LEU A 245 -41.70 0.34 -1.85
N ARG A 246 -42.60 1.29 -1.62
CA ARG A 246 -42.62 2.56 -2.35
C ARG A 246 -41.60 3.54 -1.76
N LEU A 247 -40.31 3.22 -1.91
CA LEU A 247 -39.19 4.00 -1.36
C LEU A 247 -39.13 5.40 -2.02
N THR A 248 -39.38 6.44 -1.23
CA THR A 248 -39.42 7.84 -1.69
C THR A 248 -38.04 8.49 -1.74
N ASN A 249 -37.09 7.97 -0.95
CA ASN A 249 -35.74 8.50 -0.91
C ASN A 249 -34.93 8.19 -2.18
N VAL A 250 -35.28 7.15 -2.94
CA VAL A 250 -34.61 6.79 -4.20
C VAL A 250 -34.68 7.93 -5.23
N SER A 251 -35.89 8.45 -5.53
CA SER A 251 -36.05 9.57 -6.46
C SER A 251 -35.41 10.85 -5.93
N THR A 252 -35.50 11.08 -4.61
CA THR A 252 -34.87 12.22 -3.93
C THR A 252 -33.35 12.19 -4.10
N TRP A 253 -32.71 11.04 -3.90
CA TRP A 253 -31.27 10.88 -4.08
C TRP A 253 -30.87 10.99 -5.55
N ARG A 254 -31.58 10.35 -6.48
CA ARG A 254 -31.32 10.52 -7.93
C ARG A 254 -31.31 11.99 -8.33
N GLY A 255 -32.32 12.76 -7.91
CA GLY A 255 -32.36 14.21 -8.16
C GLY A 255 -31.20 14.97 -7.52
N LYS A 256 -30.69 14.56 -6.34
CA LYS A 256 -29.49 15.15 -5.73
C LYS A 256 -28.22 14.84 -6.53
N PHE A 257 -28.06 13.61 -7.03
CA PHE A 257 -26.94 13.24 -7.89
C PHE A 257 -26.97 14.03 -9.21
N GLU A 258 -28.12 14.11 -9.87
CA GLU A 258 -28.32 14.92 -11.08
C GLU A 258 -27.99 16.40 -10.84
N ALA A 259 -28.54 16.99 -9.77
CA ALA A 259 -28.26 18.37 -9.42
C ALA A 259 -26.77 18.62 -9.06
N GLY A 260 -26.13 17.67 -8.39
CA GLY A 260 -24.71 17.70 -8.06
C GLY A 260 -23.83 17.70 -9.31
N ALA A 261 -24.10 16.79 -10.25
CA ALA A 261 -23.40 16.71 -11.53
C ALA A 261 -23.63 17.98 -12.36
N ALA A 262 -24.87 18.46 -12.47
CA ALA A 262 -25.22 19.68 -13.21
C ALA A 262 -24.51 20.94 -12.68
N ARG A 263 -24.33 21.06 -11.36
CA ARG A 263 -23.54 22.13 -10.75
C ARG A 263 -22.09 22.07 -11.20
N GLN A 264 -21.48 20.90 -11.16
CA GLN A 264 -20.09 20.71 -11.60
C GLN A 264 -19.92 20.97 -13.11
N LEU A 265 -20.87 20.56 -13.96
CA LEU A 265 -20.87 20.92 -15.38
C LEU A 265 -20.95 22.44 -15.60
N THR A 266 -21.70 23.15 -14.77
CA THR A 266 -21.80 24.62 -14.85
C THR A 266 -20.47 25.27 -14.44
N THR A 267 -19.84 24.79 -13.37
CA THR A 267 -18.50 25.22 -12.96
C THR A 267 -17.46 24.94 -14.06
N ALA A 268 -17.54 23.79 -14.71
CA ALA A 268 -16.67 23.45 -15.83
C ALA A 268 -16.82 24.43 -16.99
N ARG A 269 -18.06 24.68 -17.46
CA ARG A 269 -18.32 25.62 -18.56
C ARG A 269 -17.80 27.02 -18.26
N GLN A 270 -17.93 27.50 -17.03
CA GLN A 270 -17.38 28.80 -16.62
C GLN A 270 -15.85 28.79 -16.65
N ALA A 271 -15.23 27.74 -16.12
CA ALA A 271 -13.77 27.61 -16.14
C ALA A 271 -13.21 27.49 -17.57
N ILE A 272 -13.92 26.84 -18.50
CA ILE A 272 -13.55 26.79 -19.92
C ILE A 272 -13.56 28.19 -20.54
N LYS A 273 -14.61 29.00 -20.28
CA LYS A 273 -14.69 30.38 -20.77
C LYS A 273 -13.57 31.28 -20.24
N GLU A 274 -13.09 31.00 -19.04
CA GLU A 274 -11.97 31.70 -18.40
C GLU A 274 -10.60 31.11 -18.77
N GLU A 275 -10.54 30.13 -19.69
CA GLU A 275 -9.33 29.39 -20.08
C GLU A 275 -8.62 28.67 -18.91
N ARG A 276 -9.34 28.43 -17.81
CA ARG A 276 -8.85 27.70 -16.64
C ARG A 276 -9.06 26.20 -16.81
N PHE A 277 -8.37 25.62 -17.79
CA PHE A 277 -8.58 24.23 -18.21
C PHE A 277 -8.39 23.19 -17.08
N SER A 278 -7.43 23.37 -16.18
CA SER A 278 -7.22 22.44 -15.05
C SER A 278 -8.43 22.41 -14.10
N LYS A 279 -9.01 23.58 -13.80
CA LYS A 279 -10.22 23.69 -12.97
C LYS A 279 -11.44 23.11 -13.69
N ALA A 280 -11.54 23.34 -15.01
CA ALA A 280 -12.60 22.75 -15.83
C ALA A 280 -12.56 21.22 -15.82
N ARG A 281 -11.37 20.62 -16.00
CA ARG A 281 -11.18 19.16 -15.91
C ARG A 281 -11.60 18.60 -14.56
N GLN A 282 -11.15 19.21 -13.47
CA GLN A 282 -11.50 18.74 -12.13
C GLN A 282 -13.03 18.76 -11.91
N ALA A 283 -13.70 19.82 -12.37
CA ALA A 283 -15.15 19.90 -12.29
C ALA A 283 -15.84 18.84 -13.18
N LEU A 284 -15.37 18.61 -14.40
CA LEU A 284 -15.93 17.58 -15.30
C LEU A 284 -15.72 16.15 -14.75
N ARG A 285 -14.53 15.85 -14.22
CA ARG A 285 -14.25 14.57 -13.57
C ARG A 285 -15.13 14.36 -12.36
N ARG A 286 -15.31 15.38 -11.50
CA ARG A 286 -16.29 15.34 -10.40
C ARG A 286 -17.71 15.12 -10.92
N ALA A 287 -18.11 15.74 -12.03
CA ALA A 287 -19.43 15.53 -12.62
C ALA A 287 -19.63 14.06 -13.05
N LEU A 288 -18.65 13.48 -13.75
CA LEU A 288 -18.65 12.07 -14.17
C LEU A 288 -18.56 11.11 -12.98
N ALA A 289 -17.79 11.47 -11.96
CA ALA A 289 -17.68 10.71 -10.72
C ALA A 289 -19.01 10.68 -9.97
N ILE A 290 -19.82 11.75 -10.00
CA ILE A 290 -21.16 11.83 -9.43
C ILE A 290 -22.18 11.08 -10.31
N LEU A 291 -22.17 11.32 -11.62
CA LEU A 291 -23.08 10.73 -12.59
C LEU A 291 -22.31 10.34 -13.87
N PRO A 292 -22.04 9.05 -14.09
CA PRO A 292 -21.23 8.59 -15.23
C PRO A 292 -21.79 8.99 -16.60
N ASP A 293 -23.12 8.99 -16.74
CA ASP A 293 -23.82 9.31 -17.99
C ASP A 293 -24.19 10.80 -18.10
N ALA A 294 -23.46 11.70 -17.41
CA ALA A 294 -23.70 13.13 -17.46
C ALA A 294 -23.52 13.66 -18.90
N ALA A 295 -24.63 13.99 -19.57
CA ALA A 295 -24.64 14.42 -20.96
C ALA A 295 -23.73 15.63 -21.23
N GLY A 296 -22.89 15.54 -22.27
CA GLY A 296 -21.96 16.61 -22.68
C GLY A 296 -20.65 16.63 -21.89
N ALA A 297 -20.51 15.86 -20.81
CA ALA A 297 -19.32 15.90 -19.96
C ALA A 297 -18.08 15.32 -20.65
N VAL A 298 -18.26 14.21 -21.37
CA VAL A 298 -17.18 13.53 -22.09
C VAL A 298 -16.71 14.36 -23.27
N GLU A 299 -17.64 14.93 -24.05
CA GLU A 299 -17.33 15.78 -25.20
C GLU A 299 -16.58 17.06 -24.77
N MET A 300 -16.97 17.67 -23.64
CA MET A 300 -16.25 18.81 -23.07
C MET A 300 -14.84 18.43 -22.59
N LEU A 301 -14.65 17.24 -22.01
CA LEU A 301 -13.32 16.75 -21.63
C LEU A 301 -12.43 16.53 -22.86
N GLU A 302 -12.95 15.91 -23.91
CA GLU A 302 -12.22 15.70 -25.17
C GLU A 302 -11.82 17.03 -25.83
N GLU A 303 -12.69 18.04 -25.78
CA GLU A 303 -12.36 19.39 -26.28
C GLU A 303 -11.21 20.02 -25.48
N ILE A 304 -11.27 19.95 -24.15
CA ILE A 304 -10.24 20.48 -23.26
C ILE A 304 -8.91 19.73 -23.45
N ASP A 305 -8.94 18.40 -23.55
CA ASP A 305 -7.76 17.57 -23.74
C ASP A 305 -7.09 17.83 -25.10
N ARG A 306 -7.85 18.16 -26.14
CA ARG A 306 -7.30 18.61 -27.42
C ARG A 306 -6.68 20.01 -27.33
N LYS A 307 -7.24 20.92 -26.53
CA LYS A 307 -6.76 22.31 -26.43
C LYS A 307 -5.59 22.50 -25.48
N ALA A 308 -5.49 21.69 -24.42
CA ALA A 308 -4.48 21.85 -23.38
C ALA A 308 -4.00 20.50 -22.80
N PRO A 309 -3.38 19.60 -23.60
CA PRO A 309 -3.09 18.21 -23.18
C PRO A 309 -2.40 18.12 -21.82
N GLN A 310 -3.04 17.43 -20.86
CA GLN A 310 -2.55 17.32 -19.49
C GLN A 310 -2.64 15.88 -18.99
N ILE A 311 -1.58 15.39 -18.36
CA ILE A 311 -1.53 14.09 -17.67
C ILE A 311 -1.29 14.28 -16.18
N ILE A 312 -1.97 13.50 -15.34
CA ILE A 312 -1.79 13.51 -13.89
C ILE A 312 -1.21 12.17 -13.44
N VAL A 313 -0.10 12.23 -12.71
CA VAL A 313 0.66 11.09 -12.21
C VAL A 313 0.62 11.09 -10.69
N GLY A 314 0.12 10.02 -10.08
CA GLY A 314 0.27 9.77 -8.66
C GLY A 314 1.68 9.27 -8.35
N VAL A 315 2.34 9.89 -7.38
CA VAL A 315 3.67 9.50 -6.90
C VAL A 315 3.71 9.47 -5.39
N ASP A 316 4.63 8.69 -4.83
CA ASP A 316 4.90 8.62 -3.40
C ASP A 316 6.14 9.46 -2.99
N GLN A 317 6.83 10.04 -3.97
CA GLN A 317 7.99 10.91 -3.82
C GLN A 317 7.99 11.95 -4.94
N LEU A 318 7.94 13.25 -4.58
CA LEU A 318 8.04 14.35 -5.54
C LEU A 318 9.51 14.66 -5.83
N ALA A 319 9.78 15.24 -7.00
CA ALA A 319 11.12 15.69 -7.37
C ALA A 319 11.06 17.09 -7.98
N VAL A 320 11.69 18.07 -7.32
CA VAL A 320 11.66 19.49 -7.74
C VAL A 320 13.07 20.07 -7.89
N ALA A 321 14.00 19.66 -7.04
CA ALA A 321 15.40 20.09 -7.08
C ALA A 321 16.30 18.98 -7.65
N GLN A 322 17.32 19.38 -8.41
CA GLN A 322 18.37 18.49 -8.92
C GLN A 322 19.19 17.92 -7.75
N ARG A 323 18.87 16.69 -7.33
CA ARG A 323 19.68 15.87 -6.42
C ARG A 323 20.58 14.92 -7.20
N SER A 324 21.24 14.02 -6.49
CA SER A 324 21.95 12.91 -7.12
C SER A 324 21.04 12.18 -8.11
N PRO A 325 21.49 11.95 -9.36
CA PRO A 325 20.73 11.22 -10.37
C PRO A 325 20.55 9.74 -10.01
N LEU A 326 21.21 9.25 -8.95
CA LEU A 326 21.01 7.92 -8.43
C LEU A 326 19.73 7.78 -7.60
N GLU A 327 19.14 8.87 -7.07
CA GLU A 327 17.89 8.74 -6.32
C GLU A 327 16.71 8.45 -7.24
N TRP A 328 15.88 7.48 -6.89
CA TRP A 328 14.75 7.05 -7.72
C TRP A 328 13.85 8.21 -8.17
N SER A 329 13.45 9.09 -7.25
CA SER A 329 12.57 10.23 -7.57
C SER A 329 13.20 11.19 -8.58
N THR A 330 14.50 11.46 -8.47
CA THR A 330 15.27 12.29 -9.42
C THR A 330 15.47 11.57 -10.76
N ALA A 331 15.91 10.31 -10.74
CA ALA A 331 16.10 9.50 -11.95
C ALA A 331 14.82 9.41 -12.78
N ARG A 332 13.67 9.24 -12.12
CA ARG A 332 12.35 9.17 -12.73
C ARG A 332 12.00 10.43 -13.53
N VAL A 333 12.27 11.63 -13.01
CA VAL A 333 11.95 12.91 -13.68
C VAL A 333 13.04 13.44 -14.59
N THR A 334 14.25 12.87 -14.55
CA THR A 334 15.41 13.40 -15.28
C THR A 334 15.11 13.53 -16.78
N GLN A 335 14.37 12.60 -17.37
CA GLN A 335 13.97 12.67 -18.78
C GLN A 335 13.10 13.90 -19.11
N LEU A 336 12.32 14.41 -18.13
CA LEU A 336 11.48 15.59 -18.31
C LEU A 336 12.27 16.89 -18.10
N THR A 337 13.04 16.97 -17.03
CA THR A 337 13.64 18.24 -16.56
C THR A 337 15.07 18.45 -17.04
N GLU A 338 15.78 17.37 -17.36
CA GLU A 338 17.16 17.37 -17.82
C GLU A 338 17.43 16.19 -18.78
N PRO A 339 16.74 16.14 -19.93
CA PRO A 339 16.97 15.10 -20.92
C PRO A 339 18.43 15.12 -21.36
N LYS A 340 19.00 13.94 -21.58
CA LYS A 340 20.39 13.76 -22.01
C LYS A 340 20.46 13.50 -23.51
N ILE A 341 21.60 13.81 -24.13
CA ILE A 341 21.84 13.49 -25.53
C ILE A 341 21.82 11.98 -25.78
N LEU A 342 22.38 11.20 -24.85
CA LEU A 342 22.33 9.75 -24.80
C LEU A 342 21.50 9.27 -23.62
N ASN A 343 20.52 8.41 -23.90
CA ASN A 343 19.61 7.85 -22.90
C ASN A 343 19.76 6.34 -22.85
N LEU A 344 19.84 5.80 -21.64
CA LEU A 344 19.76 4.36 -21.38
C LEU A 344 18.31 3.93 -21.62
N VAL A 345 18.07 3.12 -22.65
CA VAL A 345 16.72 2.68 -23.04
C VAL A 345 16.45 1.22 -22.73
N GLY A 346 17.48 0.47 -22.35
CA GLY A 346 17.38 -0.95 -22.11
C GLY A 346 18.72 -1.57 -21.73
N PHE A 347 18.77 -2.89 -21.78
CA PHE A 347 19.95 -3.70 -21.52
C PHE A 347 19.96 -4.86 -22.51
N GLY A 348 21.08 -4.99 -23.21
CA GLY A 348 21.38 -6.04 -24.18
C GLY A 348 22.37 -7.06 -23.63
N ALA A 349 22.86 -7.95 -24.51
CA ALA A 349 23.79 -9.02 -24.14
C ALA A 349 25.13 -8.51 -23.57
N GLU A 350 25.47 -7.26 -23.90
CA GLU A 350 26.69 -6.59 -23.53
C GLU A 350 26.38 -5.36 -22.65
N GLY A 351 25.47 -5.44 -21.68
CA GLY A 351 25.22 -4.33 -20.75
C GLY A 351 24.22 -3.29 -21.28
N GLY A 352 24.35 -2.03 -20.86
CA GLY A 352 23.36 -0.98 -21.14
C GLY A 352 23.22 -0.66 -22.64
N ASP A 353 21.98 -0.55 -23.10
CA ASP A 353 21.65 -0.11 -24.45
C ASP A 353 21.34 1.39 -24.45
N TYR A 354 22.14 2.16 -25.18
CA TYR A 354 22.01 3.61 -25.26
C TYR A 354 21.45 4.05 -26.61
N ARG A 355 20.60 5.09 -26.59
CA ARG A 355 20.08 5.72 -27.80
C ARG A 355 20.24 7.23 -27.76
N CYS A 356 20.60 7.80 -28.91
CA CYS A 356 20.65 9.23 -29.15
C CYS A 356 19.58 9.61 -30.17
N PRO A 357 18.58 10.43 -29.80
CA PRO A 357 17.61 10.94 -30.78
C PRO A 357 18.22 11.93 -31.79
N TRP A 358 19.43 12.42 -31.50
CA TRP A 358 20.06 13.55 -32.19
C TRP A 358 21.22 13.13 -33.10
N ALA A 359 21.68 11.88 -33.01
CA ALA A 359 22.81 11.39 -33.77
C ALA A 359 22.73 9.88 -33.98
N ASP A 360 23.23 9.42 -35.12
CA ASP A 360 23.57 8.02 -35.33
C ASP A 360 24.97 7.77 -34.77
N LEU A 361 25.11 6.70 -33.98
CA LEU A 361 26.37 6.34 -33.33
C LEU A 361 26.98 5.13 -34.02
N ALA A 362 28.29 5.18 -34.24
CA ALA A 362 29.07 4.04 -34.73
C ALA A 362 30.41 3.95 -34.00
N SER A 363 30.74 2.78 -33.47
CA SER A 363 32.09 2.48 -33.00
C SER A 363 32.89 1.77 -34.07
N ASP A 364 34.18 2.02 -34.12
CA ASP A 364 35.08 1.27 -34.98
C ASP A 364 35.41 -0.12 -34.38
N ASP A 365 35.92 -1.03 -35.20
CA ASP A 365 36.25 -2.40 -34.77
C ASP A 365 37.32 -2.46 -33.66
N THR A 366 38.13 -1.39 -33.51
CA THR A 366 39.15 -1.31 -32.45
C THR A 366 38.58 -0.84 -31.11
N GLY A 367 37.38 -0.25 -31.10
CA GLY A 367 36.77 0.39 -29.94
C GLY A 367 37.55 1.61 -29.44
N LEU A 368 38.43 2.18 -30.27
CA LEU A 368 39.20 3.38 -29.97
C LEU A 368 38.57 4.64 -30.58
N GLN A 369 37.55 4.48 -31.42
CA GLN A 369 36.81 5.59 -32.02
C GLN A 369 35.31 5.40 -31.84
N LEU A 370 34.61 6.48 -31.47
CA LEU A 370 33.15 6.56 -31.46
C LEU A 370 32.71 7.79 -32.24
N ASP A 371 31.95 7.55 -33.30
CA ASP A 371 31.46 8.55 -34.23
C ASP A 371 30.03 8.95 -33.89
N PHE A 372 29.79 10.25 -33.85
CA PHE A 372 28.48 10.87 -33.71
C PHE A 372 28.13 11.59 -35.01
N MET A 373 27.24 10.99 -35.79
CA MET A 373 26.69 11.61 -37.00
C MET A 373 25.41 12.36 -36.64
N LEU A 374 25.50 13.69 -36.46
CA LEU A 374 24.34 14.52 -36.10
C LEU A 374 23.31 14.52 -37.22
N ASN A 375 22.04 14.28 -36.85
CA ASN A 375 20.94 14.25 -37.80
C ASN A 375 20.30 15.64 -38.02
N ASP A 376 19.40 15.75 -39.00
CA ASP A 376 18.73 17.03 -39.31
C ASP A 376 17.94 17.60 -38.13
N ALA A 377 17.41 16.75 -37.24
CA ALA A 377 16.69 17.21 -36.06
C ALA A 377 17.62 17.92 -35.08
N ALA A 378 18.84 17.40 -34.88
CA ALA A 378 19.87 18.02 -34.06
C ALA A 378 20.27 19.39 -34.60
N LEU A 379 20.55 19.47 -35.90
CA LEU A 379 20.95 20.71 -36.57
C LEU A 379 19.86 21.79 -36.47
N ARG A 380 18.57 21.41 -36.63
CA ARG A 380 17.43 22.33 -36.42
C ARG A 380 17.34 22.88 -35.00
N GLN A 381 17.81 22.12 -34.01
CA GLN A 381 17.85 22.54 -32.60
C GLN A 381 19.15 23.27 -32.22
N GLY A 382 19.99 23.60 -33.21
CA GLY A 382 21.27 24.28 -32.98
C GLY A 382 22.30 23.40 -32.28
N ILE A 383 22.11 22.08 -32.25
CA ILE A 383 23.13 21.14 -31.80
C ILE A 383 24.13 21.02 -32.95
N SER A 384 25.30 21.63 -32.79
CA SER A 384 26.38 21.60 -33.79
C SER A 384 27.54 20.72 -33.33
N ALA A 385 28.36 20.28 -34.29
CA ALA A 385 29.54 19.48 -34.01
C ALA A 385 30.52 20.21 -33.09
N GLU A 386 30.69 21.52 -33.28
CA GLU A 386 31.57 22.38 -32.48
C GLU A 386 31.10 22.49 -31.03
N VAL A 387 29.78 22.67 -30.82
CA VAL A 387 29.22 22.78 -29.47
C VAL A 387 29.35 21.45 -28.73
N LEU A 388 29.04 20.33 -29.39
CA LEU A 388 29.19 19.00 -28.80
C LEU A 388 30.66 18.72 -28.45
N ALA A 389 31.60 19.00 -29.37
CA ALA A 389 33.03 18.82 -29.13
C ALA A 389 33.53 19.68 -27.96
N LEU A 390 33.11 20.95 -27.88
CA LEU A 390 33.48 21.84 -26.78
C LEU A 390 32.96 21.31 -25.44
N GLU A 391 31.73 20.82 -25.38
CA GLU A 391 31.16 20.27 -24.14
C GLU A 391 31.87 18.98 -23.70
N LEU A 392 32.31 18.14 -24.65
CA LEU A 392 33.16 16.99 -24.36
C LEU A 392 34.52 17.44 -23.79
N LEU A 393 35.16 18.45 -24.38
CA LEU A 393 36.45 18.97 -23.90
C LEU A 393 36.33 19.56 -22.49
N LYS A 394 35.22 20.24 -22.16
CA LYS A 394 34.99 20.74 -20.78
C LYS A 394 34.96 19.61 -19.74
N GLN A 395 34.43 18.43 -20.09
CA GLN A 395 34.47 17.29 -19.17
C GLN A 395 35.87 16.74 -18.93
N ALA A 396 36.80 17.00 -19.85
CA ALA A 396 38.20 16.61 -19.72
C ALA A 396 39.09 17.67 -19.03
N ASP A 397 38.60 18.89 -18.85
CA ASP A 397 39.34 20.02 -18.28
C ASP A 397 39.12 20.14 -16.76
N PRO A 398 40.15 19.94 -15.91
CA PRO A 398 40.03 19.99 -14.45
C PRO A 398 39.62 21.35 -13.88
N THR A 399 39.64 22.41 -14.68
CA THR A 399 39.20 23.75 -14.26
C THR A 399 37.70 23.97 -14.43
N GLN A 400 37.01 23.09 -15.16
CA GLN A 400 35.58 23.22 -15.46
C GLN A 400 34.72 22.51 -14.40
N PRO A 401 33.53 23.05 -14.05
CA PRO A 401 32.57 22.38 -13.17
C PRO A 401 32.11 21.00 -13.68
N GLN A 402 32.17 20.77 -15.00
CA GLN A 402 31.77 19.54 -15.66
C GLN A 402 32.87 18.46 -15.64
N TYR A 403 34.04 18.75 -15.06
CA TYR A 403 35.19 17.85 -15.07
C TYR A 403 34.87 16.47 -14.52
N ARG A 404 35.35 15.44 -15.22
CA ARG A 404 35.20 14.03 -14.88
C ARG A 404 36.49 13.29 -15.09
N ALA A 405 37.14 12.87 -14.00
CA ALA A 405 38.43 12.19 -14.05
C ALA A 405 38.38 10.86 -14.84
N ASP A 406 37.27 10.12 -14.73
CA ASP A 406 37.01 8.88 -15.47
C ASP A 406 36.97 9.12 -16.98
N PHE A 407 36.33 10.20 -17.42
CA PHE A 407 36.26 10.60 -18.82
C PHE A 407 37.57 11.22 -19.34
N ALA A 408 38.16 12.15 -18.58
CA ALA A 408 39.40 12.85 -18.93
C ALA A 408 40.56 11.88 -19.16
N GLY A 409 40.68 10.84 -18.32
CA GLY A 409 41.70 9.82 -18.47
C GLY A 409 41.46 8.85 -19.64
N LEU A 410 40.27 8.86 -20.27
CA LEU A 410 39.93 8.02 -21.41
C LEU A 410 40.03 8.79 -22.74
N LEU A 411 39.71 10.08 -22.75
CA LEU A 411 39.71 10.91 -23.96
C LEU A 411 41.13 11.14 -24.51
N ARG A 412 41.35 10.91 -25.81
CA ARG A 412 42.60 11.24 -26.51
C ARG A 412 42.47 12.57 -27.24
N ASN A 413 41.47 12.70 -28.12
CA ASN A 413 41.11 13.94 -28.80
C ASN A 413 39.65 13.85 -29.29
N VAL A 414 39.13 14.96 -29.80
CA VAL A 414 37.85 15.04 -30.49
C VAL A 414 38.11 15.70 -31.85
N GLU A 415 37.66 15.07 -32.92
CA GLU A 415 37.78 15.58 -34.28
C GLU A 415 36.41 15.95 -34.83
N ILE A 416 36.36 17.06 -35.57
CA ILE A 416 35.16 17.49 -36.29
C ILE A 416 35.46 17.34 -37.77
N HIS A 417 34.62 16.59 -38.47
CA HIS A 417 34.67 16.48 -39.93
C HIS A 417 33.60 17.39 -40.55
N GLN A 418 33.76 17.78 -41.83
CA GLN A 418 32.89 18.77 -42.47
C GLN A 418 31.39 18.42 -42.32
N GLY A 419 30.61 19.34 -41.75
CA GLY A 419 29.14 19.30 -41.70
C GLY A 419 28.56 18.96 -40.32
N ASN A 420 28.63 17.70 -39.92
CA ASN A 420 27.80 17.15 -38.83
C ASN A 420 28.39 15.92 -38.11
N LEU A 421 29.64 15.55 -38.38
CA LEU A 421 30.30 14.36 -37.79
C LEU A 421 31.31 14.78 -36.71
N VAL A 422 31.11 14.25 -35.50
CA VAL A 422 32.05 14.36 -34.38
C VAL A 422 32.63 12.99 -34.08
N SER A 423 33.95 12.85 -34.22
CA SER A 423 34.67 11.60 -33.95
C SER A 423 35.41 11.73 -32.62
N ILE A 424 35.08 10.87 -31.66
CA ILE A 424 35.72 10.83 -30.35
C ILE A 424 36.76 9.72 -30.36
N HIS A 425 38.03 10.09 -30.14
CA HIS A 425 39.11 9.11 -30.07
C HIS A 425 39.49 8.85 -28.61
N TRP A 426 39.59 7.57 -28.25
CA TRP A 426 39.92 7.10 -26.93
C TRP A 426 41.40 6.71 -26.81
N GLN A 427 41.99 6.90 -25.64
CA GLN A 427 43.35 6.44 -25.34
C GLN A 427 43.45 4.92 -25.23
N ARG A 428 42.34 4.27 -24.92
CA ARG A 428 42.18 2.83 -24.75
C ARG A 428 40.74 2.45 -25.07
N SER A 429 40.52 1.19 -25.44
CA SER A 429 39.16 0.67 -25.59
C SER A 429 38.45 0.68 -24.24
N HIS A 430 37.15 0.98 -24.27
CA HIS A 430 36.27 1.01 -23.10
C HIS A 430 35.02 0.19 -23.41
N VAL A 431 34.51 -0.55 -22.43
CA VAL A 431 33.40 -1.49 -22.65
C VAL A 431 32.09 -0.80 -23.04
N ARG A 432 31.83 0.39 -22.50
CA ARG A 432 30.63 1.22 -22.76
C ARG A 432 30.92 2.72 -22.66
N PRO A 433 31.62 3.29 -23.65
CA PRO A 433 31.91 4.73 -23.66
C PRO A 433 30.62 5.58 -23.66
N GLU A 434 29.51 5.09 -24.22
CA GLU A 434 28.22 5.78 -24.28
C GLU A 434 27.68 6.14 -22.88
N ALA A 435 27.92 5.28 -21.89
CA ALA A 435 27.53 5.52 -20.50
C ALA A 435 28.22 6.75 -19.90
N LEU A 436 29.44 7.08 -20.37
CA LEU A 436 30.18 8.27 -19.96
C LEU A 436 29.62 9.54 -20.62
N LEU A 437 28.94 9.42 -21.75
CA LEU A 437 28.47 10.51 -22.60
C LEU A 437 27.02 10.97 -22.28
N SER A 438 26.60 10.81 -21.02
CA SER A 438 25.31 11.26 -20.49
C SER A 438 25.26 12.79 -20.29
N ILE A 439 25.42 13.57 -21.37
CA ILE A 439 25.48 15.04 -21.35
C ILE A 439 24.07 15.64 -21.34
N PRO A 440 23.74 16.58 -20.44
CA PRO A 440 22.48 17.32 -20.48
C PRO A 440 22.27 18.04 -21.82
N LEU A 441 21.08 17.91 -22.40
CA LEU A 441 20.73 18.52 -23.68
C LEU A 441 20.97 20.04 -23.65
N ARG A 442 20.64 20.71 -22.54
CA ARG A 442 20.82 22.15 -22.35
C ARG A 442 22.28 22.63 -22.54
N ASN A 443 23.26 21.74 -22.39
CA ASN A 443 24.68 22.08 -22.52
C ASN A 443 25.15 22.04 -23.98
N VAL A 444 24.42 21.33 -24.85
CA VAL A 444 24.81 21.07 -26.24
C VAL A 444 23.95 21.81 -27.26
N THR A 445 23.05 22.69 -26.81
CA THR A 445 22.31 23.61 -27.67
C THR A 445 22.44 25.05 -27.16
N PRO A 446 22.56 26.06 -28.05
CA PRO A 446 22.56 27.46 -27.67
C PRO A 446 21.16 27.97 -27.29
N SER A 447 20.11 27.14 -27.45
CA SER A 447 18.75 27.53 -27.10
C SER A 447 18.60 27.70 -25.58
N VAL A 448 18.13 28.88 -25.16
CA VAL A 448 17.82 29.18 -23.75
C VAL A 448 16.68 28.27 -23.24
N ASN A 449 15.77 27.84 -24.13
CA ASN A 449 14.70 26.90 -23.83
C ASN A 449 14.65 25.81 -24.91
N PRO A 450 15.47 24.76 -24.79
CA PRO A 450 15.42 23.63 -25.73
C PRO A 450 14.03 22.99 -25.70
N PRO A 451 13.43 22.64 -26.85
CA PRO A 451 12.14 21.99 -26.86
C PRO A 451 12.20 20.62 -26.19
N GLY A 452 11.09 20.23 -25.56
CA GLY A 452 10.98 18.97 -24.83
C GLY A 452 11.53 18.99 -23.40
N ILE A 453 12.08 20.12 -22.92
CA ILE A 453 12.46 20.29 -21.51
C ILE A 453 11.30 20.90 -20.74
N TYR A 454 10.78 20.16 -19.78
CA TYR A 454 9.71 20.63 -18.90
C TYR A 454 10.28 21.47 -17.75
N GLN A 455 9.59 22.56 -17.43
CA GLN A 455 9.91 23.42 -16.29
C GLN A 455 9.10 22.97 -15.07
N PRO A 456 9.76 22.50 -13.99
CA PRO A 456 9.08 22.09 -12.77
C PRO A 456 8.65 23.31 -11.95
N SER A 457 7.43 23.27 -11.41
CA SER A 457 6.89 24.25 -10.48
C SER A 457 6.21 23.51 -9.34
N TYR A 458 6.67 23.74 -8.10
CA TYR A 458 6.07 23.13 -6.93
C TYR A 458 4.91 23.95 -6.40
N GLN A 459 3.86 23.24 -5.99
CA GLN A 459 2.77 23.79 -5.21
C GLN A 459 2.63 23.01 -3.90
N PRO A 460 2.87 23.65 -2.74
CA PRO A 460 2.66 23.00 -1.44
C PRO A 460 1.17 22.74 -1.19
N SER A 461 0.88 21.90 -0.20
CA SER A 461 -0.48 21.68 0.26
C SER A 461 -1.09 22.99 0.80
N ASN A 462 -2.09 23.54 0.11
CA ASN A 462 -2.85 24.67 0.62
C ASN A 462 -3.93 24.19 1.61
N GLN A 463 -3.75 24.46 2.90
CA GLN A 463 -4.76 24.20 3.95
C GLN A 463 -6.02 25.10 3.82
N SER A 464 -6.00 26.11 2.94
CA SER A 464 -7.06 27.13 2.79
C SER A 464 -8.06 26.84 1.67
N SER A 465 -7.95 25.71 0.95
CA SER A 465 -9.00 25.36 -0.02
C SER A 465 -10.24 24.84 0.72
N LEU A 466 -11.42 25.40 0.38
CA LEU A 466 -12.74 24.98 0.85
C LEU A 466 -13.04 23.48 0.63
N ASP A 467 -12.18 22.78 -0.11
CA ASP A 467 -12.25 21.36 -0.47
C ASP A 467 -11.41 20.44 0.45
N GLY A 468 -10.76 20.96 1.49
CA GLY A 468 -10.38 20.20 2.69
C GLY A 468 -9.16 19.27 2.65
N GLU A 469 -8.45 19.08 1.53
CA GLU A 469 -7.19 18.31 1.47
C GLU A 469 -6.49 18.58 0.13
N SER A 470 -5.77 19.70 0.02
CA SER A 470 -4.91 19.93 -1.15
C SER A 470 -3.62 19.13 -0.99
N LYS A 471 -3.47 18.04 -1.75
CA LYS A 471 -2.20 17.28 -1.82
C LYS A 471 -1.10 18.18 -2.41
N PRO A 472 0.16 18.07 -1.97
CA PRO A 472 1.25 18.75 -2.65
C PRO A 472 1.45 18.15 -4.03
N PHE A 473 1.81 18.99 -5.00
CA PHE A 473 2.02 18.56 -6.38
C PHE A 473 3.13 19.35 -7.06
N VAL A 474 3.65 18.78 -8.14
CA VAL A 474 4.63 19.41 -9.03
C VAL A 474 4.05 19.43 -10.42
N THR A 475 4.00 20.63 -11.00
CA THR A 475 3.63 20.83 -12.39
C THR A 475 4.89 20.90 -13.23
N TYR A 476 5.01 20.01 -14.21
CA TYR A 476 6.02 20.06 -15.26
C TYR A 476 5.34 20.61 -16.50
N GLN A 477 5.74 21.81 -16.92
CA GLN A 477 5.12 22.52 -18.04
C GLN A 477 6.13 22.67 -19.17
N LEU A 478 5.75 22.32 -20.40
CA LEU A 478 6.54 22.71 -21.56
C LEU A 478 6.42 24.22 -21.79
N PRO A 479 7.54 24.92 -22.09
CA PRO A 479 7.48 26.30 -22.55
C PRO A 479 6.57 26.42 -23.77
N LYS A 480 5.76 27.48 -23.84
CA LYS A 480 4.96 27.78 -25.03
C LYS A 480 5.89 28.22 -26.16
N ILE A 481 6.18 27.32 -27.09
CA ILE A 481 6.99 27.57 -28.29
C ILE A 481 6.07 27.42 -29.50
N GLU A 482 6.34 28.14 -30.60
CA GLU A 482 5.54 28.10 -31.83
C GLU A 482 5.46 26.71 -32.49
N GLN A 483 6.38 25.79 -32.16
CA GLN A 483 6.42 24.44 -32.70
C GLN A 483 5.60 23.48 -31.85
N GLN A 484 4.75 22.68 -32.51
CA GLN A 484 3.95 21.65 -31.87
C GLN A 484 4.85 20.52 -31.36
N VAL A 485 5.00 20.42 -30.05
CA VAL A 485 5.71 19.30 -29.39
C VAL A 485 4.76 18.11 -29.27
N GLN A 486 5.23 16.93 -29.67
CA GLN A 486 4.47 15.69 -29.52
C GLN A 486 4.47 15.24 -28.04
N GLY A 487 3.31 14.81 -27.53
CA GLY A 487 3.12 14.40 -26.14
C GLY A 487 2.33 15.43 -25.32
N PRO A 488 2.24 15.26 -23.99
CA PRO A 488 1.48 16.16 -23.12
C PRO A 488 2.21 17.49 -22.90
N GLU A 489 1.47 18.61 -22.96
CA GLU A 489 2.00 19.94 -22.67
C GLU A 489 2.27 20.13 -21.17
N THR A 490 1.39 19.53 -20.35
CA THR A 490 1.44 19.60 -18.90
C THR A 490 1.45 18.21 -18.28
N ILE A 491 2.37 17.97 -17.35
CA ILE A 491 2.38 16.78 -16.49
C ILE A 491 2.27 17.25 -15.05
N ILE A 492 1.37 16.67 -14.27
CA ILE A 492 1.21 17.00 -12.84
C ILE A 492 1.51 15.76 -12.01
N GLU A 493 2.58 15.80 -11.24
CA GLU A 493 2.82 14.80 -10.20
C GLU A 493 2.12 15.19 -8.92
N THR A 494 1.17 14.38 -8.48
CA THR A 494 0.46 14.56 -7.20
C THR A 494 0.99 13.56 -6.19
N PHE A 495 1.34 14.04 -5.01
CA PHE A 495 1.83 13.19 -3.92
C PHE A 495 0.70 12.38 -3.27
N TYR A 496 0.99 11.12 -2.97
CA TYR A 496 0.13 10.20 -2.21
C TYR A 496 0.93 9.53 -1.09
N ASP A 497 0.45 9.70 0.14
CA ASP A 497 0.88 8.99 1.34
C ASP A 497 -0.01 7.77 1.67
N ASN A 498 -1.16 7.65 0.98
CA ASN A 498 -2.15 6.61 1.16
C ASN A 498 -2.43 5.86 -0.15
N GLU A 499 -2.08 4.57 -0.14
CA GLU A 499 -2.19 3.67 -1.29
C GLU A 499 -3.64 3.41 -1.71
N GLU A 500 -4.58 3.29 -0.76
CA GLU A 500 -5.99 3.06 -1.07
C GLU A 500 -6.59 4.26 -1.81
N ARG A 501 -6.20 5.46 -1.40
CA ARG A 501 -6.61 6.68 -2.08
C ARG A 501 -5.97 6.78 -3.47
N ALA A 502 -4.71 6.40 -3.62
CA ALA A 502 -4.04 6.36 -4.92
C ALA A 502 -4.74 5.39 -5.89
N PHE A 503 -5.11 4.20 -5.40
CA PHE A 503 -5.86 3.22 -6.17
C PHE A 503 -7.25 3.74 -6.57
N ALA A 504 -8.00 4.32 -5.63
CA ALA A 504 -9.32 4.89 -5.89
C ALA A 504 -9.27 6.06 -6.89
N ASP A 505 -8.30 6.96 -6.74
CA ASP A 505 -8.10 8.11 -7.64
C ASP A 505 -7.67 7.64 -9.05
N LEU A 506 -6.93 6.53 -9.17
CA LEU A 506 -6.60 5.93 -10.48
C LEU A 506 -7.81 5.28 -11.15
N LEU A 507 -8.62 4.54 -10.41
CA LEU A 507 -9.82 3.88 -10.93
C LEU A 507 -10.87 4.90 -11.39
N SER A 508 -11.11 5.92 -10.58
CA SER A 508 -12.07 7.00 -10.88
C SER A 508 -11.59 7.93 -12.00
N GLY A 509 -10.30 7.91 -12.34
CA GLY A 509 -9.71 8.76 -13.37
C GLY A 509 -9.31 10.15 -12.88
N GLU A 510 -9.24 10.38 -11.58
CA GLU A 510 -8.62 11.58 -10.99
C GLU A 510 -7.11 11.61 -11.27
N ILE A 511 -6.44 10.45 -11.35
CA ILE A 511 -5.09 10.31 -11.90
C ILE A 511 -5.09 9.35 -13.11
N ASP A 512 -4.14 9.55 -14.02
CA ASP A 512 -3.99 8.73 -15.23
C ASP A 512 -2.97 7.59 -15.03
N VAL A 513 -1.97 7.84 -14.20
CA VAL A 513 -0.84 6.94 -13.95
C VAL A 513 -0.52 6.94 -12.46
N LEU A 514 -0.17 5.79 -11.91
CA LEU A 514 0.45 5.64 -10.60
C LEU A 514 1.88 5.12 -10.81
N ALA A 515 2.88 5.93 -10.43
CA ALA A 515 4.28 5.67 -10.73
C ALA A 515 4.89 4.50 -9.96
N SER A 516 4.30 4.14 -8.82
CA SER A 516 4.75 3.05 -7.95
C SER A 516 3.55 2.30 -7.41
N VAL A 517 3.46 1.01 -7.75
CA VAL A 517 2.49 0.08 -7.17
C VAL A 517 3.20 -0.74 -6.10
N PRO A 518 2.74 -0.69 -4.84
CA PRO A 518 3.32 -1.47 -3.76
C PRO A 518 3.33 -2.97 -4.10
N PRO A 519 4.40 -3.73 -3.81
CA PRO A 519 4.53 -5.11 -4.26
C PRO A 519 3.37 -6.02 -3.84
N TRP A 520 2.82 -5.85 -2.63
CA TRP A 520 1.67 -6.60 -2.13
C TRP A 520 0.34 -6.25 -2.82
N GLN A 521 0.24 -5.10 -3.49
CA GLN A 521 -0.97 -4.66 -4.19
C GLN A 521 -0.98 -5.02 -5.68
N VAL A 522 0.15 -5.45 -6.26
CA VAL A 522 0.27 -5.71 -7.72
C VAL A 522 -0.85 -6.61 -8.24
N ALA A 523 -1.14 -7.72 -7.55
CA ALA A 523 -2.20 -8.66 -7.97
C ALA A 523 -3.61 -8.03 -7.93
N ARG A 524 -3.86 -7.10 -6.99
CA ARG A 524 -5.12 -6.36 -6.93
C ARG A 524 -5.25 -5.42 -8.12
N PHE A 525 -4.21 -4.65 -8.43
CA PHE A 525 -4.20 -3.74 -9.57
C PHE A 525 -4.37 -4.48 -10.91
N GLN A 526 -3.75 -5.66 -11.04
CA GLN A 526 -3.87 -6.49 -12.26
C GLN A 526 -5.27 -7.05 -12.49
N ARG A 527 -6.06 -7.27 -11.44
CA ARG A 527 -7.46 -7.74 -11.54
C ARG A 527 -8.45 -6.60 -11.82
N ALA A 528 -8.03 -5.35 -11.66
CA ALA A 528 -8.91 -4.21 -11.82
C ALA A 528 -9.13 -3.89 -13.31
N GLU A 529 -10.39 -3.83 -13.73
CA GLU A 529 -10.76 -3.51 -15.10
C GLU A 529 -10.36 -2.06 -15.47
N GLY A 530 -9.93 -1.86 -16.72
CA GLY A 530 -9.55 -0.54 -17.23
C GLY A 530 -8.17 -0.05 -16.78
N LEU A 531 -7.41 -0.86 -16.04
CA LEU A 531 -6.02 -0.58 -15.67
C LEU A 531 -5.04 -1.51 -16.38
N VAL A 532 -3.85 -0.98 -16.66
CA VAL A 532 -2.70 -1.73 -17.18
C VAL A 532 -1.58 -1.61 -16.16
N VAL A 533 -1.06 -2.75 -15.69
CA VAL A 533 0.05 -2.83 -14.75
C VAL A 533 1.28 -3.35 -15.47
N SER A 534 2.39 -2.63 -15.36
CA SER A 534 3.65 -2.96 -16.03
C SER A 534 4.82 -2.83 -15.05
N SER A 535 5.90 -3.56 -15.31
CA SER A 535 7.13 -3.50 -14.50
C SER A 535 8.19 -2.65 -15.19
N TYR A 536 8.95 -1.88 -14.40
CA TYR A 536 10.14 -1.21 -14.91
C TYR A 536 11.19 -2.25 -15.36
N ARG A 537 11.98 -1.88 -16.36
CA ARG A 537 13.02 -2.75 -16.95
C ARG A 537 14.12 -3.06 -15.95
N LEU A 538 14.50 -2.06 -15.14
CA LEU A 538 15.67 -2.12 -14.28
C LEU A 538 15.27 -2.14 -12.81
N PRO A 539 16.03 -2.86 -11.97
CA PRO A 539 15.71 -2.97 -10.56
C PRO A 539 16.01 -1.68 -9.80
N THR A 540 15.42 -1.58 -8.61
CA THR A 540 15.71 -0.53 -7.62
C THR A 540 16.49 -1.13 -6.46
N ILE A 541 17.56 -0.45 -6.04
CA ILE A 541 18.41 -0.87 -4.92
C ILE A 541 18.02 -0.11 -3.66
N HIS A 542 17.74 -0.83 -2.58
CA HIS A 542 17.39 -0.24 -1.29
C HIS A 542 18.58 -0.30 -0.34
N VAL A 543 18.93 0.84 0.26
CA VAL A 543 20.07 0.96 1.19
C VAL A 543 19.74 1.88 2.37
N LEU A 544 20.52 1.75 3.45
CA LEU A 544 20.69 2.84 4.42
C LEU A 544 22.02 3.54 4.15
N LEU A 545 21.96 4.85 3.95
CA LEU A 545 23.10 5.74 3.77
C LEU A 545 23.52 6.32 5.14
N PRO A 546 24.71 5.99 5.65
CA PRO A 546 25.24 6.58 6.88
C PRO A 546 25.67 8.04 6.67
N ASN A 547 25.34 8.91 7.62
CA ASN A 547 25.90 10.25 7.67
C ASN A 547 27.29 10.20 8.35
N TYR A 548 28.35 10.27 7.55
CA TYR A 548 29.73 10.20 8.04
C TYR A 548 30.19 11.42 8.84
N GLN A 549 29.41 12.51 8.86
CA GLN A 549 29.63 13.63 9.79
C GLN A 549 29.37 13.20 11.25
N ARG A 550 28.61 12.11 11.48
CA ARG A 550 28.32 11.55 12.80
C ARG A 550 29.42 10.57 13.21
N PRO A 551 30.17 10.81 14.30
CA PRO A 551 31.33 10.00 14.67
C PRO A 551 31.06 8.49 14.84
N ILE A 552 29.86 8.13 15.29
CA ILE A 552 29.47 6.72 15.46
C ILE A 552 29.28 6.01 14.13
N MET A 553 28.82 6.70 13.08
CA MET A 553 28.63 6.15 11.73
C MET A 553 29.96 5.88 11.03
N ALA A 554 31.01 6.61 11.37
CA ALA A 554 32.36 6.35 10.87
C ALA A 554 32.94 5.01 11.36
N ARG A 555 32.43 4.45 12.47
CA ARG A 555 32.90 3.16 13.02
C ARG A 555 32.40 1.98 12.20
N ARG A 556 33.34 1.19 11.65
CA ARG A 556 33.03 0.01 10.85
C ARG A 556 32.25 -1.03 11.65
N GLU A 557 32.60 -1.22 12.92
CA GLU A 557 31.94 -2.13 13.85
C GLU A 557 30.47 -1.74 14.04
N PHE A 558 30.18 -0.45 14.11
CA PHE A 558 28.81 0.05 14.27
C PHE A 558 27.97 -0.16 12.99
N ARG A 559 28.54 0.12 11.81
CA ARG A 559 27.84 -0.17 10.53
C ARG A 559 27.58 -1.66 10.35
N ARG A 560 28.52 -2.52 10.78
CA ARG A 560 28.30 -3.97 10.84
C ARG A 560 27.20 -4.34 11.82
N ALA A 561 27.17 -3.73 13.00
CA ALA A 561 26.11 -3.93 13.99
C ALA A 561 24.73 -3.66 13.37
N LEU A 562 24.57 -2.54 12.66
CA LEU A 562 23.33 -2.22 11.96
C LEU A 562 22.96 -3.29 10.92
N CYS A 563 23.92 -3.75 10.12
CA CYS A 563 23.68 -4.78 9.09
C CYS A 563 23.26 -6.15 9.66
N TYR A 564 23.85 -6.57 10.79
CA TYR A 564 23.48 -7.79 11.52
C TYR A 564 22.20 -7.64 12.34
N GLY A 565 21.88 -6.42 12.79
CA GLY A 565 20.74 -6.11 13.65
C GLY A 565 19.41 -5.97 12.90
N ILE A 566 19.43 -5.91 11.57
CA ILE A 566 18.23 -5.82 10.73
C ILE A 566 17.94 -7.19 10.11
N ASN A 567 16.76 -7.73 10.38
CA ASN A 567 16.26 -8.97 9.76
C ASN A 567 15.75 -8.67 8.34
N ARG A 568 16.69 -8.45 7.42
CA ARG A 568 16.42 -8.17 6.00
C ARG A 568 15.56 -9.25 5.31
N PRO A 569 15.77 -10.57 5.56
CA PRO A 569 14.90 -11.60 4.98
C PRO A 569 13.43 -11.47 5.38
N GLN A 570 13.16 -11.22 6.67
CA GLN A 570 11.79 -11.05 7.17
C GLN A 570 11.13 -9.81 6.55
N ILE A 571 11.84 -8.69 6.47
CA ILE A 571 11.29 -7.47 5.85
C ILE A 571 11.00 -7.68 4.36
N LEU A 572 11.91 -8.28 3.61
CA LEU A 572 11.70 -8.47 2.18
C LEU A 572 10.59 -9.50 1.89
N ASN A 573 10.68 -10.69 2.49
CA ASN A 573 9.81 -11.80 2.13
C ASN A 573 8.45 -11.70 2.82
N ASP A 574 8.42 -11.43 4.13
CA ASP A 574 7.18 -11.52 4.90
C ASP A 574 6.41 -10.20 4.85
N LEU A 575 7.11 -9.06 4.96
CA LEU A 575 6.48 -7.74 4.99
C LEU A 575 6.19 -7.19 3.59
N LEU A 576 7.19 -7.11 2.71
CA LEU A 576 7.01 -6.50 1.37
C LEU A 576 6.32 -7.46 0.38
N LEU A 577 6.62 -8.76 0.44
CA LEU A 577 6.07 -9.75 -0.49
C LEU A 577 4.91 -10.57 0.08
N GLY A 578 4.55 -10.39 1.36
CA GLY A 578 3.45 -11.14 1.98
C GLY A 578 3.68 -12.66 2.01
N GLY A 579 4.93 -13.10 2.05
CA GLY A 579 5.35 -14.51 1.99
C GLY A 579 5.53 -15.06 0.58
N GLU A 580 5.20 -14.29 -0.48
CA GLU A 580 5.42 -14.71 -1.86
C GLU A 580 6.89 -14.60 -2.27
N ARG A 581 7.32 -15.41 -3.25
CA ARG A 581 8.62 -15.25 -3.91
C ARG A 581 8.41 -14.70 -5.31
N ARG A 582 9.15 -13.64 -5.66
CA ARG A 582 9.09 -13.01 -6.98
C ARG A 582 10.49 -12.82 -7.57
N PRO A 583 10.69 -13.07 -8.88
CA PRO A 583 11.96 -12.81 -9.54
C PRO A 583 12.43 -11.36 -9.37
N GLY A 584 13.73 -11.15 -9.24
CA GLY A 584 14.35 -9.84 -9.03
C GLY A 584 14.21 -9.22 -7.64
N PHE A 585 13.39 -9.80 -6.75
CA PHE A 585 13.36 -9.44 -5.33
C PHE A 585 14.36 -10.31 -4.57
N ARG A 586 15.46 -9.70 -4.10
CA ARG A 586 16.50 -10.44 -3.38
C ARG A 586 17.29 -9.57 -2.42
N LEU A 587 17.82 -10.20 -1.38
CA LEU A 587 18.79 -9.56 -0.50
C LEU A 587 20.08 -9.25 -1.28
N LEU A 588 20.68 -8.11 -0.92
CA LEU A 588 21.95 -7.68 -1.48
C LEU A 588 23.05 -7.75 -0.43
N SER A 589 24.24 -8.16 -0.87
CA SER A 589 25.46 -8.19 -0.07
C SER A 589 26.27 -6.88 -0.22
N ALA A 590 26.12 -6.18 -1.34
CA ALA A 590 26.69 -4.86 -1.62
C ALA A 590 25.71 -4.05 -2.51
N PRO A 591 25.87 -2.72 -2.63
CA PRO A 591 24.91 -1.84 -3.33
C PRO A 591 25.12 -1.84 -4.86
N LEU A 592 25.16 -3.02 -5.46
CA LEU A 592 25.24 -3.21 -6.92
C LEU A 592 24.08 -4.12 -7.35
N PRO A 593 23.53 -3.92 -8.56
CA PRO A 593 22.36 -4.68 -8.99
C PRO A 593 22.76 -6.13 -9.25
N ALA A 594 21.95 -7.06 -8.77
CA ALA A 594 22.19 -8.49 -8.90
C ALA A 594 21.44 -9.13 -10.08
N GLY A 595 20.78 -8.31 -10.90
CA GLY A 595 19.89 -8.74 -11.99
C GLY A 595 18.54 -9.27 -11.49
N ILE A 596 17.59 -9.43 -12.40
CA ILE A 596 16.29 -10.08 -12.12
C ILE A 596 16.46 -11.60 -12.11
N THR A 597 17.26 -12.12 -13.03
CA THR A 597 17.64 -13.54 -13.15
C THR A 597 19.17 -13.69 -13.06
N LEU A 598 19.66 -14.93 -12.90
CA LEU A 598 21.10 -15.19 -12.81
C LEU A 598 21.87 -14.83 -14.10
N THR A 599 21.19 -14.86 -15.25
CA THR A 599 21.76 -14.55 -16.57
C THR A 599 21.43 -13.14 -17.03
N ASP A 600 20.81 -12.33 -16.16
CA ASP A 600 20.45 -10.96 -16.50
C ASP A 600 21.72 -10.12 -16.69
N PRO A 601 21.90 -9.47 -17.86
CA PRO A 601 23.08 -8.68 -18.15
C PRO A 601 23.29 -7.54 -17.16
N VAL A 602 22.24 -7.00 -16.52
CA VAL A 602 22.36 -5.94 -15.50
C VAL A 602 23.20 -6.39 -14.30
N GLY A 603 23.20 -7.69 -13.99
CA GLY A 603 23.88 -8.26 -12.83
C GLY A 603 25.41 -8.42 -12.96
N TYR A 604 26.03 -7.92 -14.05
CA TYR A 604 27.43 -8.22 -14.38
C TYR A 604 28.44 -7.75 -13.33
N ALA A 605 28.11 -6.73 -12.53
CA ALA A 605 28.97 -6.19 -11.47
C ALA A 605 28.85 -6.95 -10.15
N TYR A 606 27.79 -7.76 -9.98
CA TYR A 606 27.47 -8.39 -8.72
C TYR A 606 28.26 -9.69 -8.51
N ASN A 607 28.89 -9.83 -7.35
CA ASN A 607 29.61 -11.05 -7.00
C ASN A 607 28.66 -12.05 -6.33
N GLN A 608 28.18 -13.03 -7.10
CA GLN A 608 27.27 -14.08 -6.60
C GLN A 608 27.92 -15.00 -5.56
N GLY A 609 29.26 -15.06 -5.49
CA GLY A 609 29.99 -15.84 -4.50
C GLY A 609 29.91 -15.26 -3.09
N LEU A 610 29.57 -13.97 -2.96
CA LEU A 610 29.42 -13.31 -1.66
C LEU A 610 27.97 -13.30 -1.22
N GLN A 611 27.70 -14.07 -0.16
CA GLN A 611 26.37 -14.12 0.45
C GLN A 611 26.10 -12.87 1.30
N PRO A 612 24.86 -12.34 1.29
CA PRO A 612 24.46 -11.30 2.22
C PRO A 612 24.70 -11.73 3.66
N ARG A 613 25.15 -10.79 4.51
CA ARG A 613 25.37 -11.08 5.93
C ARG A 613 24.08 -11.60 6.58
N PRO A 614 24.11 -12.60 7.47
CA PRO A 614 22.92 -13.09 8.15
C PRO A 614 22.37 -12.08 9.17
N TYR A 615 21.18 -12.35 9.68
CA TYR A 615 20.61 -11.66 10.84
C TYR A 615 21.16 -12.28 12.12
N GLU A 616 21.91 -11.49 12.90
CA GLU A 616 22.57 -11.94 14.14
C GLU A 616 22.42 -10.86 15.23
N PRO A 617 21.26 -10.76 15.90
CA PRO A 617 20.94 -9.65 16.80
C PRO A 617 21.87 -9.57 18.02
N ARG A 618 22.33 -10.72 18.54
CA ARG A 618 23.27 -10.77 19.67
C ARG A 618 24.65 -10.22 19.27
N LEU A 619 25.15 -10.61 18.10
CA LEU A 619 26.40 -10.06 17.56
C LEU A 619 26.27 -8.56 17.31
N ALA A 620 25.12 -8.13 16.77
CA ALA A 620 24.84 -6.72 16.55
C ALA A 620 24.90 -5.89 17.85
N ALA A 621 24.25 -6.34 18.92
CA ALA A 621 24.29 -5.67 20.22
C ALA A 621 25.73 -5.54 20.75
N VAL A 622 26.52 -6.61 20.68
CA VAL A 622 27.93 -6.60 21.12
C VAL A 622 28.77 -5.63 20.28
N LEU A 623 28.65 -5.67 18.95
CA LEU A 623 29.39 -4.77 18.05
C LEU A 623 29.01 -3.30 18.27
N ALA A 624 27.73 -3.01 18.53
CA ALA A 624 27.27 -1.67 18.84
C ALA A 624 27.85 -1.16 20.17
N ALA A 625 27.86 -2.00 21.21
CA ALA A 625 28.45 -1.67 22.50
C ALA A 625 29.97 -1.43 22.38
N VAL A 626 30.71 -2.31 21.68
CA VAL A 626 32.14 -2.16 21.43
C VAL A 626 32.44 -0.86 20.69
N ALA A 627 31.66 -0.54 19.65
CA ALA A 627 31.83 0.69 18.89
C ALA A 627 31.63 1.93 19.77
N ARG A 628 30.56 1.97 20.58
CA ARG A 628 30.29 3.09 21.51
C ARG A 628 31.38 3.24 22.56
N ASN A 629 31.81 2.14 23.19
CA ASN A 629 32.88 2.15 24.19
C ASN A 629 34.21 2.62 23.59
N SER A 630 34.54 2.18 22.38
CA SER A 630 35.75 2.62 21.67
C SER A 630 35.73 4.13 21.39
N LEU A 631 34.55 4.67 21.07
CA LEU A 631 34.35 6.08 20.77
C LEU A 631 34.45 6.93 22.04
N ALA A 632 33.83 6.49 23.14
CA ALA A 632 33.91 7.15 24.44
C ALA A 632 35.35 7.21 24.96
N LYS A 633 36.11 6.11 24.88
CA LYS A 633 37.53 6.07 25.25
C LYS A 633 38.37 7.05 24.42
N LEU A 634 38.12 7.14 23.12
CA LEU A 634 38.82 8.08 22.24
C LEU A 634 38.46 9.54 22.54
N ALA A 635 37.21 9.83 22.89
CA ALA A 635 36.78 11.16 23.32
C ALA A 635 37.48 11.56 24.63
N ALA A 636 37.48 10.69 25.64
CA ALA A 636 38.16 10.92 26.91
C ALA A 636 39.68 11.11 26.74
N ALA A 637 40.32 10.31 25.88
CA ALA A 637 41.74 10.47 25.57
C ALA A 637 42.06 11.83 24.90
N ARG A 638 41.22 12.28 23.96
CA ARG A 638 41.36 13.60 23.32
C ARG A 638 41.19 14.74 24.32
N GLU A 639 40.24 14.62 25.24
CA GLU A 639 40.02 15.61 26.29
C GLU A 639 41.21 15.67 27.26
N LYS A 640 41.77 14.53 27.65
CA LYS A 640 43.00 14.47 28.47
C LYS A 640 44.18 15.14 27.76
N LEU A 641 44.38 14.87 26.46
CA LEU A 641 45.41 15.53 25.64
C LEU A 641 45.17 17.05 25.51
N ALA A 642 43.91 17.49 25.35
CA ALA A 642 43.56 18.91 25.27
C ALA A 642 43.78 19.65 26.60
N ARG A 643 43.57 18.98 27.74
CA ARG A 643 43.86 19.50 29.09
C ARG A 643 45.36 19.54 29.39
N GLN A 644 46.14 18.58 28.91
CA GLN A 644 47.61 18.56 29.07
C GLN A 644 48.34 19.70 28.34
N GLY A 645 47.67 20.41 27.40
CA GLY A 645 48.21 21.62 26.75
C GLY A 645 47.97 22.94 27.50
N LYS A 646 47.35 22.91 28.69
CA LYS A 646 47.19 24.06 29.60
C LYS A 646 47.72 23.66 30.98
N ASP A 647 48.80 24.31 31.41
CA ASP A 647 49.63 23.91 32.56
C ASP A 647 48.89 23.65 33.89
N THR A 648 49.28 22.53 34.49
CA THR A 648 49.40 22.19 35.93
C THR A 648 48.26 22.57 36.88
N SER A 649 47.46 21.56 37.27
CA SER A 649 47.37 21.15 38.69
C SER A 649 46.81 19.73 38.77
N GLU A 650 47.54 18.88 39.47
CA GLU A 650 47.20 17.50 39.80
C GLU A 650 46.01 17.49 40.76
N ASP A 651 44.86 16.98 40.31
CA ASP A 651 43.86 16.35 41.18
C ASP A 651 43.23 15.20 40.41
N ALA A 652 43.81 14.01 40.62
CA ALA A 652 43.28 12.75 40.13
C ALA A 652 42.04 12.37 40.95
N SER A 653 40.88 12.89 40.56
CA SER A 653 39.60 12.30 40.95
C SER A 653 39.28 11.15 40.00
N GLU A 654 39.02 9.98 40.58
CA GLU A 654 38.60 8.77 39.89
C GLU A 654 37.34 9.08 39.04
N GLU A 655 37.52 9.17 37.72
CA GLU A 655 36.41 9.27 36.76
C GLU A 655 35.57 7.99 36.89
N GLN A 656 34.43 8.09 37.56
CA GLN A 656 33.40 7.06 37.56
C GLN A 656 33.04 6.74 36.11
N ASP A 657 33.12 5.46 35.74
CA ASP A 657 32.65 4.87 34.49
C ASP A 657 31.11 5.04 34.37
N VAL A 658 30.64 6.27 34.16
CA VAL A 658 29.24 6.52 33.80
C VAL A 658 29.11 6.11 32.34
N ALA A 659 28.47 4.96 32.12
CA ALA A 659 28.18 4.48 30.77
C ALA A 659 27.52 5.59 29.95
N PRO A 660 28.07 5.95 28.76
CA PRO A 660 27.55 7.07 27.99
C PRO A 660 26.08 6.82 27.62
N GLU A 661 25.24 7.81 27.92
CA GLU A 661 23.81 7.74 27.61
C GLU A 661 23.60 7.52 26.11
N VAL A 662 22.88 6.45 25.75
CA VAL A 662 22.71 6.07 24.35
C VAL A 662 21.64 6.95 23.72
N GLN A 663 22.08 7.99 23.00
CA GLN A 663 21.15 8.84 22.25
C GLN A 663 20.52 8.07 21.09
N PRO A 664 19.22 8.30 20.81
CA PRO A 664 18.53 7.69 19.68
C PRO A 664 19.09 8.22 18.36
N LEU A 665 19.38 7.30 17.43
CA LEU A 665 19.79 7.67 16.08
C LEU A 665 18.58 8.16 15.28
N VAL A 666 18.77 9.21 14.49
CA VAL A 666 17.72 9.70 13.59
C VAL A 666 17.81 8.96 12.25
N LEU A 667 16.77 8.18 11.93
CA LEU A 667 16.58 7.51 10.65
C LEU A 667 15.60 8.32 9.78
N ALA A 668 16.14 9.03 8.80
CA ALA A 668 15.37 9.76 7.81
C ALA A 668 14.86 8.82 6.70
N HIS A 669 13.60 8.97 6.29
CA HIS A 669 12.99 8.17 5.22
C HIS A 669 12.01 8.99 4.39
N PRO A 670 11.80 8.66 3.10
CA PRO A 670 10.76 9.30 2.31
C PRO A 670 9.37 9.00 2.92
N PRO A 671 8.40 9.92 2.79
CA PRO A 671 7.06 9.77 3.36
C PRO A 671 6.16 8.82 2.54
N SER A 672 6.73 7.78 1.93
CA SER A 672 5.97 6.74 1.20
C SER A 672 5.51 5.65 2.15
N SER A 673 4.37 5.02 1.84
CA SER A 673 3.78 3.96 2.66
C SER A 673 4.73 2.76 2.81
N SER A 674 5.39 2.36 1.73
CA SER A 674 6.41 1.28 1.73
C SER A 674 7.63 1.62 2.58
N ALA A 675 8.24 2.81 2.39
CA ALA A 675 9.42 3.18 3.17
C ALA A 675 9.11 3.40 4.65
N THR A 676 7.94 3.97 4.96
CA THR A 676 7.46 4.15 6.34
C THR A 676 7.33 2.81 7.05
N LEU A 677 6.66 1.84 6.43
CA LEU A 677 6.48 0.50 6.98
C LEU A 677 7.81 -0.23 7.20
N VAL A 678 8.72 -0.14 6.22
CA VAL A 678 10.08 -0.68 6.31
C VAL A 678 10.85 -0.04 7.47
N CYS A 679 10.87 1.29 7.56
CA CYS A 679 11.65 1.99 8.57
C CYS A 679 11.08 1.81 9.98
N GLN A 680 9.75 1.69 10.13
CA GLN A 680 9.11 1.28 11.38
C GLN A 680 9.58 -0.09 11.83
N THR A 681 9.65 -1.05 10.91
CA THR A 681 10.13 -2.41 11.22
C THR A 681 11.62 -2.41 11.59
N ILE A 682 12.46 -1.64 10.87
CA ILE A 682 13.88 -1.45 11.21
C ILE A 682 14.02 -0.85 12.61
N LYS A 683 13.24 0.20 12.92
CA LYS A 683 13.22 0.81 14.27
C LYS A 683 12.91 -0.22 15.35
N LEU A 684 11.84 -1.00 15.19
CA LEU A 684 11.46 -2.02 16.17
C LEU A 684 12.57 -3.04 16.41
N GLN A 685 13.22 -3.51 15.34
CA GLN A 685 14.30 -4.51 15.43
C GLN A 685 15.57 -3.94 16.10
N LEU A 686 15.94 -2.70 15.77
CA LEU A 686 17.13 -2.06 16.32
C LEU A 686 16.93 -1.60 17.78
N ASP A 687 15.74 -1.08 18.11
CA ASP A 687 15.37 -0.73 19.49
C ASP A 687 15.49 -1.95 20.42
N ALA A 688 14.99 -3.11 19.97
CA ALA A 688 15.00 -4.36 20.73
C ALA A 688 16.41 -4.87 21.08
N ILE A 689 17.46 -4.41 20.38
CA ILE A 689 18.86 -4.79 20.62
C ILE A 689 19.69 -3.66 21.22
N GLY A 690 19.06 -2.58 21.72
CA GLY A 690 19.75 -1.46 22.37
C GLY A 690 20.36 -0.46 21.39
N ILE A 691 19.81 -0.35 20.19
CA ILE A 691 20.13 0.70 19.22
C ILE A 691 18.87 1.54 19.01
N PRO A 692 18.59 2.52 19.89
CA PRO A 692 17.37 3.30 19.81
C PRO A 692 17.33 4.13 18.51
N ILE A 693 16.20 4.08 17.80
CA ILE A 693 15.97 4.82 16.55
C ILE A 693 14.82 5.82 16.71
N LYS A 694 14.98 7.03 16.21
CA LYS A 694 13.90 8.01 16.00
C LYS A 694 13.65 8.14 14.50
N LEU A 695 12.42 7.91 14.07
CA LEU A 695 12.05 8.11 12.66
C LEU A 695 11.82 9.58 12.37
N LYS A 696 12.32 10.04 11.22
CA LYS A 696 12.09 11.38 10.69
C LYS A 696 11.57 11.27 9.25
N PRO A 697 10.26 11.40 9.01
CA PRO A 697 9.75 11.48 7.64
C PRO A 697 10.33 12.74 7.00
N ARG A 698 10.83 12.58 5.78
CA ARG A 698 11.36 13.69 4.98
C ARG A 698 10.22 14.47 4.33
N ASP A 699 10.50 15.71 3.96
CA ASP A 699 9.60 16.47 3.08
C ASP A 699 9.29 15.63 1.80
N PRO A 700 8.06 15.61 1.28
CA PRO A 700 7.73 14.98 -0.01
C PRO A 700 8.60 15.39 -1.20
N GLN A 701 9.13 16.62 -1.21
CA GLN A 701 10.13 17.10 -2.19
C GLN A 701 11.56 16.66 -1.84
N GLY A 702 11.71 16.08 -0.66
CA GLY A 702 12.93 15.72 0.07
C GLY A 702 13.82 16.90 0.45
N ALA A 703 13.30 18.14 0.38
CA ALA A 703 14.01 19.42 0.52
C ALA A 703 14.59 19.69 1.92
N ASP A 704 14.75 18.66 2.75
CA ASP A 704 15.41 18.80 4.03
C ASP A 704 16.86 19.25 3.81
N ALA A 705 17.08 20.54 4.01
CA ALA A 705 18.39 21.17 4.09
C ALA A 705 19.13 20.80 5.39
N ASP A 706 18.44 20.15 6.33
CA ASP A 706 19.01 19.72 7.59
C ASP A 706 19.68 18.35 7.44
N ASP A 707 21.02 18.36 7.50
CA ASP A 707 21.89 17.20 7.76
C ASP A 707 21.66 16.58 9.17
N ASP A 708 20.56 16.93 9.83
CA ASP A 708 20.15 16.39 11.11
C ASP A 708 19.48 15.01 10.95
N TYR A 709 20.29 14.07 10.48
CA TYR A 709 20.04 12.63 10.48
C TYR A 709 21.34 11.86 10.69
N ASP A 710 21.24 10.63 11.20
CA ASP A 710 22.36 9.69 11.33
C ASP A 710 22.37 8.66 10.20
N LEU A 711 21.17 8.22 9.79
CA LEU A 711 20.93 7.25 8.74
C LEU A 711 19.83 7.77 7.81
N ARG A 712 19.95 7.46 6.52
CA ARG A 712 18.92 7.78 5.54
C ARG A 712 18.56 6.54 4.73
N TYR A 713 17.29 6.17 4.73
CA TYR A 713 16.79 5.17 3.80
C TYR A 713 16.71 5.78 2.39
N ALA A 714 17.26 5.07 1.40
CA ALA A 714 17.30 5.53 0.02
C ALA A 714 16.99 4.39 -0.96
N GLU A 715 16.29 4.77 -2.02
CA GLU A 715 15.94 3.94 -3.17
C GLU A 715 16.75 4.43 -4.37
N LEU A 716 17.62 3.57 -4.90
CA LEU A 716 18.66 3.95 -5.83
C LEU A 716 18.47 3.31 -7.21
N ALA A 717 18.59 4.13 -8.24
CA ALA A 717 18.66 3.82 -9.66
C ALA A 717 20.13 3.59 -10.09
N LEU A 718 20.76 2.55 -9.55
CA LEU A 718 22.12 2.10 -9.94
C LEU A 718 22.02 1.15 -11.14
N TRP A 719 21.84 1.74 -12.32
CA TRP A 719 21.45 1.00 -13.51
C TRP A 719 22.63 0.64 -14.40
N GLU A 720 23.67 1.48 -14.49
CA GLU A 720 24.89 1.19 -15.25
C GLU A 720 26.09 1.12 -14.30
N PRO A 721 26.41 -0.07 -13.75
CA PRO A 721 27.44 -0.22 -12.72
C PRO A 721 28.81 0.36 -13.06
N ILE A 722 29.24 0.34 -14.33
CA ILE A 722 30.56 0.84 -14.74
C ILE A 722 30.72 2.34 -14.46
N VAL A 723 29.65 3.13 -14.49
CA VAL A 723 29.67 4.57 -14.16
C VAL A 723 29.03 4.89 -12.82
N ASP A 724 27.98 4.16 -12.44
CA ASP A 724 27.19 4.47 -11.24
C ASP A 724 27.87 4.02 -9.95
N ALA A 725 28.75 3.01 -9.99
CA ALA A 725 29.52 2.59 -8.82
C ALA A 725 30.37 3.75 -8.26
N ARG A 726 30.98 4.55 -9.14
CA ARG A 726 31.75 5.76 -8.77
C ARG A 726 30.83 6.86 -8.23
N ARG A 727 29.65 7.05 -8.82
CA ARG A 727 28.65 8.05 -8.35
C ARG A 727 28.09 7.71 -6.96
N LEU A 728 28.12 6.45 -6.56
CA LEU A 728 27.74 6.05 -5.20
C LEU A 728 28.94 6.04 -4.24
N LEU A 729 30.01 5.30 -4.57
CA LEU A 729 31.08 4.90 -3.65
C LEU A 729 32.38 5.71 -3.84
N GLY A 730 32.43 6.61 -4.81
CA GLY A 730 33.60 7.44 -5.08
C GLY A 730 33.75 8.61 -4.09
N PRO A 731 34.85 9.38 -4.18
CA PRO A 731 35.16 10.47 -3.25
C PRO A 731 34.09 11.57 -3.14
N HIS A 732 33.36 11.82 -4.23
CA HIS A 732 32.24 12.76 -4.30
C HIS A 732 30.89 12.03 -4.47
N GLY A 733 30.87 10.74 -4.15
CA GLY A 733 29.70 9.89 -4.33
C GLY A 733 28.64 10.08 -3.25
N LEU A 734 27.43 9.60 -3.54
CA LEU A 734 26.27 9.73 -2.66
C LEU A 734 26.46 9.08 -1.28
N ALA A 735 27.34 8.08 -1.15
CA ALA A 735 27.65 7.45 0.13
C ALA A 735 28.43 8.38 1.09
N GLY A 736 29.02 9.47 0.58
CA GLY A 736 29.69 10.50 1.38
C GLY A 736 31.03 10.11 2.01
N ASN A 737 31.51 8.88 1.77
CA ASN A 737 32.82 8.42 2.24
C ASN A 737 33.43 7.41 1.26
N CYS A 738 34.70 7.59 0.93
CA CYS A 738 35.46 6.72 0.04
C CYS A 738 36.82 6.39 0.69
N SER A 739 37.08 5.11 0.95
CA SER A 739 38.39 4.66 1.42
C SER A 739 39.41 4.74 0.29
N SER A 740 40.71 4.88 0.60
CA SER A 740 41.77 4.88 -0.42
C SER A 740 41.75 3.61 -1.27
N SER A 741 41.45 2.45 -0.66
CA SER A 741 41.28 1.18 -1.37
C SER A 741 40.10 1.20 -2.33
N MET A 742 38.95 1.78 -1.91
CA MET A 742 37.80 1.94 -2.79
C MET A 742 38.10 2.90 -3.95
N SER A 743 38.77 4.02 -3.66
CA SER A 743 39.17 4.99 -4.69
C SER A 743 40.08 4.34 -5.74
N LEU A 744 41.05 3.53 -5.31
CA LEU A 744 41.93 2.79 -6.21
C LEU A 744 41.16 1.74 -7.03
N ALA A 745 40.30 0.94 -6.39
CA ALA A 745 39.50 -0.05 -7.10
C ALA A 745 38.56 0.58 -8.15
N LEU A 746 37.99 1.75 -7.86
CA LEU A 746 37.19 2.51 -8.83
C LEU A 746 38.05 3.05 -9.98
N GLN A 747 39.28 3.50 -9.71
CA GLN A 747 40.21 3.90 -10.77
C GLN A 747 40.59 2.70 -11.65
N ASP A 748 40.76 1.52 -11.07
CA ASP A 748 41.00 0.30 -11.84
C ASP A 748 39.80 -0.04 -12.73
N VAL A 749 38.56 0.16 -12.26
CA VAL A 749 37.36 -0.01 -13.11
C VAL A 749 37.44 0.88 -14.36
N ASP A 750 37.86 2.14 -14.24
CA ASP A 750 38.01 3.05 -15.39
C ASP A 750 39.05 2.58 -16.43
N GLN A 751 39.94 1.66 -16.03
CA GLN A 751 40.98 1.08 -16.89
C GLN A 751 40.51 -0.20 -17.61
N ALA A 752 39.24 -0.60 -17.48
CA ALA A 752 38.72 -1.84 -18.05
C ALA A 752 38.57 -1.74 -19.57
N LYS A 753 39.14 -2.70 -20.31
CA LYS A 753 39.17 -2.71 -21.78
C LYS A 753 38.17 -3.66 -22.42
N ASN A 754 37.65 -4.61 -21.65
CA ASN A 754 36.72 -5.63 -22.10
C ASN A 754 35.80 -6.05 -20.93
N TRP A 755 34.70 -6.72 -21.26
CA TRP A 755 33.66 -7.10 -20.29
C TRP A 755 34.14 -8.03 -19.19
N LYS A 756 35.11 -8.89 -19.47
CA LYS A 756 35.69 -9.80 -18.48
C LYS A 756 36.46 -9.01 -17.42
N ASP A 757 37.28 -8.05 -17.86
CA ASP A 757 38.05 -7.18 -16.97
C ASP A 757 37.14 -6.25 -16.16
N ALA A 758 36.14 -5.64 -16.82
CA ALA A 758 35.15 -4.79 -16.16
C ALA A 758 34.41 -5.54 -15.03
N ARG A 759 33.95 -6.77 -15.32
CA ARG A 759 33.31 -7.65 -14.33
C ARG A 759 34.23 -7.94 -13.15
N ALA A 760 35.47 -8.36 -13.42
CA ALA A 760 36.41 -8.73 -12.36
C ALA A 760 36.69 -7.55 -11.41
N ARG A 761 36.91 -6.35 -11.96
CA ARG A 761 37.21 -5.14 -11.17
C ARG A 761 35.99 -4.61 -10.42
N LEU A 762 34.80 -4.67 -11.02
CA LEU A 762 33.56 -4.33 -10.31
C LEU A 762 33.24 -5.33 -9.19
N GLN A 763 33.60 -6.60 -9.34
CA GLN A 763 33.47 -7.58 -8.25
C GLN A 763 34.45 -7.32 -7.10
N GLU A 764 35.60 -6.70 -7.36
CA GLU A 764 36.49 -6.18 -6.32
C GLU A 764 35.88 -4.98 -5.59
N VAL A 765 35.33 -4.01 -6.33
CA VAL A 765 34.55 -2.89 -5.76
C VAL A 765 33.41 -3.43 -4.89
N HIS A 766 32.69 -4.45 -5.36
CA HIS A 766 31.65 -5.13 -4.60
C HIS A 766 32.20 -5.74 -3.30
N GLN A 767 33.33 -6.45 -3.36
CA GLN A 767 33.97 -7.07 -2.19
C GLN A 767 34.38 -6.02 -1.14
N LEU A 768 34.94 -4.89 -1.59
CA LEU A 768 35.27 -3.77 -0.71
C LEU A 768 34.01 -3.15 -0.08
N ALA A 769 32.96 -2.92 -0.87
CA ALA A 769 31.70 -2.39 -0.35
C ALA A 769 31.05 -3.34 0.68
N PHE A 770 31.09 -4.66 0.45
CA PHE A 770 30.63 -5.68 1.39
C PHE A 770 31.43 -5.66 2.71
N ASN A 771 32.73 -5.39 2.64
CA ASN A 771 33.63 -5.38 3.79
C ASN A 771 33.54 -4.08 4.60
N ASP A 772 33.54 -2.94 3.92
CA ASP A 772 33.59 -1.62 4.52
C ASP A 772 32.21 -1.12 4.93
N LEU A 773 31.14 -1.64 4.30
CA LEU A 773 29.76 -1.18 4.48
C LEU A 773 29.66 0.33 4.39
N GLN A 774 30.22 0.91 3.31
CA GLN A 774 30.13 2.35 3.05
C GLN A 774 28.67 2.81 3.01
N VAL A 775 27.81 1.92 2.55
CA VAL A 775 26.36 1.94 2.74
C VAL A 775 25.93 0.60 3.36
N ILE A 776 24.76 0.54 3.97
CA ILE A 776 24.20 -0.71 4.49
C ILE A 776 23.23 -1.26 3.43
N PRO A 777 23.60 -2.34 2.69
CA PRO A 777 22.75 -2.89 1.65
C PRO A 777 21.57 -3.65 2.28
N LEU A 778 20.37 -3.37 1.78
CA LEU A 778 19.15 -4.04 2.21
C LEU A 778 18.77 -5.13 1.20
N TRP A 779 18.17 -4.72 0.08
CA TRP A 779 17.66 -5.61 -0.95
C TRP A 779 17.51 -4.88 -2.29
N GLN A 780 17.20 -5.66 -3.30
CA GLN A 780 16.77 -5.22 -4.61
C GLN A 780 15.27 -5.52 -4.78
N THR A 781 14.55 -4.64 -5.46
CA THR A 781 13.15 -4.83 -5.86
C THR A 781 12.97 -4.64 -7.36
N VAL A 782 11.86 -5.18 -7.89
CA VAL A 782 11.33 -4.81 -9.20
C VAL A 782 10.12 -3.94 -8.98
N ASN A 783 10.20 -2.68 -9.41
CA ASN A 783 9.11 -1.72 -9.25
C ASN A 783 8.06 -1.92 -10.35
N PHE A 784 6.80 -1.63 -10.00
CA PHE A 784 5.67 -1.67 -10.92
C PHE A 784 5.02 -0.29 -10.99
N PHE A 785 4.43 0.03 -12.14
CA PHE A 785 3.56 1.18 -12.30
C PHE A 785 2.22 0.71 -12.89
N ALA A 786 1.19 1.51 -12.68
CA ALA A 786 -0.13 1.28 -13.26
C ALA A 786 -0.59 2.51 -14.01
N HIS A 787 -1.29 2.32 -15.12
CA HIS A 787 -1.94 3.42 -15.82
C HIS A 787 -3.31 3.00 -16.33
N ARG A 788 -4.16 3.98 -16.61
CA ARG A 788 -5.46 3.71 -17.24
C ARG A 788 -5.24 3.21 -18.67
N GLN A 789 -6.06 2.27 -19.10
CA GLN A 789 -6.02 1.71 -20.46
C GLN A 789 -6.28 2.77 -21.55
N ALA A 790 -6.98 3.85 -21.19
CA ALA A 790 -7.19 5.00 -22.07
C ALA A 790 -5.88 5.76 -22.39
N LEU A 791 -4.83 5.65 -21.57
CA LEU A 791 -3.53 6.25 -21.85
C LEU A 791 -2.68 5.28 -22.68
N ARG A 792 -2.28 5.72 -23.87
CA ARG A 792 -1.42 4.99 -24.81
C ARG A 792 -0.01 5.60 -24.84
N GLY A 793 0.96 4.83 -25.35
CA GLY A 793 2.35 5.29 -25.53
C GLY A 793 3.25 5.17 -24.30
N VAL A 794 2.75 4.65 -23.16
CA VAL A 794 3.56 4.49 -21.94
C VAL A 794 4.70 3.47 -22.12
N GLY A 795 4.43 2.39 -22.86
CA GLY A 795 5.34 1.26 -23.01
C GLY A 795 5.14 0.19 -21.93
N THR A 796 5.63 -1.03 -22.19
CA THR A 796 5.39 -2.21 -21.35
C THR A 796 6.49 -2.47 -20.32
N SER A 797 7.72 -2.00 -20.59
CA SER A 797 8.84 -2.12 -19.66
C SER A 797 9.88 -1.03 -19.92
N PRO A 798 9.55 0.24 -19.61
CA PRO A 798 10.51 1.33 -19.72
C PRO A 798 11.52 1.29 -18.57
N VAL A 799 12.69 1.89 -18.77
CA VAL A 799 13.73 2.12 -17.76
C VAL A 799 13.25 3.14 -16.72
N THR A 800 12.65 4.25 -17.17
CA THR A 800 12.00 5.26 -16.32
C THR A 800 10.57 5.50 -16.79
N LEU A 801 9.70 6.02 -15.91
CA LEU A 801 8.30 6.23 -16.26
C LEU A 801 8.12 7.09 -17.53
N TYR A 802 8.92 8.15 -17.66
CA TYR A 802 8.79 9.13 -18.72
C TYR A 802 9.67 8.86 -19.94
N GLN A 803 10.27 7.67 -20.06
CA GLN A 803 11.14 7.31 -21.20
C GLN A 803 10.47 7.60 -22.55
N ASN A 804 9.17 7.29 -22.67
CA ASN A 804 8.40 7.44 -23.91
C ASN A 804 7.42 8.61 -23.87
N ILE A 805 7.71 9.68 -23.10
CA ILE A 805 6.74 10.76 -22.84
C ILE A 805 6.19 11.42 -24.10
N VAL A 806 7.00 11.50 -25.17
CA VAL A 806 6.61 12.06 -26.47
C VAL A 806 5.50 11.26 -27.16
N ASP A 807 5.33 9.98 -26.80
CA ASP A 807 4.31 9.09 -27.37
C ASP A 807 3.04 9.05 -26.52
N TRP A 808 3.03 9.69 -25.33
CA TRP A 808 1.88 9.64 -24.43
C TRP A 808 0.68 10.37 -25.00
N GLN A 809 -0.41 9.64 -25.19
CA GLN A 809 -1.67 10.17 -25.73
C GLN A 809 -2.86 9.52 -25.04
N ARG A 810 -3.86 10.32 -24.68
CA ARG A 810 -5.16 9.78 -24.26
C ARG A 810 -5.95 9.36 -25.51
N ALA A 811 -6.44 8.13 -25.52
CA ALA A 811 -7.38 7.66 -26.51
C ALA A 811 -8.71 8.41 -26.34
N SER A 812 -9.34 8.80 -27.46
CA SER A 812 -10.70 9.33 -27.44
C SER A 812 -11.67 8.27 -26.93
N MET A 813 -12.58 8.67 -26.05
CA MET A 813 -13.47 7.76 -25.30
C MET A 813 -14.41 6.98 -26.23
N GLY A 814 -14.66 7.49 -27.45
CA GLY A 814 -15.44 6.82 -28.50
C GLY A 814 -14.82 5.52 -29.05
N THR A 815 -13.53 5.26 -28.81
CA THR A 815 -12.86 4.04 -29.29
C THR A 815 -12.89 2.89 -28.28
N VAL A 816 -13.15 3.16 -27.00
CA VAL A 816 -13.12 2.15 -25.93
C VAL A 816 -14.41 1.31 -25.91
N GLN A 817 -15.55 1.89 -26.31
CA GLN A 817 -16.82 1.15 -26.44
C GLN A 817 -16.84 0.13 -27.60
N GLY A 818 -15.89 0.23 -28.54
CA GLY A 818 -15.76 -0.73 -29.65
C GLY A 818 -15.02 -2.02 -29.31
N ALA A 819 -14.32 -2.07 -28.16
CA ALA A 819 -13.53 -3.23 -27.73
C ALA A 819 -14.22 -4.09 -26.66
N THR A 820 -15.39 -3.67 -26.18
CA THR A 820 -16.24 -4.40 -25.21
C THR A 820 -17.53 -4.92 -25.84
N ARG A 821 -17.50 -5.27 -27.13
CA ARG A 821 -18.52 -6.12 -27.77
C ARG A 821 -17.93 -7.44 -28.21
#